data_AF-A0A388PF19-F1
#
_entry.id   AF-A0A388PF19-F1
#
_cell.length_a   1.000
_cell.length_b   1.000
_cell.length_c   1.000
_cell.angle_alpha   90.00
_cell.angle_beta   90.00
_cell.angle_gamma   90.00
#
_symmetry.space_group_name_H-M   'P 1'
#
loop_
_entity.id
_entity.type
_entity.pdbx_description
1 polymer ?
#
loop_
_entity_poly.entity_id
_entity_poly.type
_entity_poly.pdbx_seq_one_letter_code
_entity_poly.pdbx_strand_id
1 'polypeptide(L)'
;MKNLSSPPSRPLIAFTALLAMGSLAPAAVISFDGTTAYTQDFQTMTGTTILSTAAGTLTQPVVSSTMTEVSTLVTGSAGVQGWFIYGFTWLTADNNKKWYGADPGSSSSGGFRQLYDSSTGARALGSEGSGTAQGFFGLVLKNTSASTINTLSLSYDAVMNRNPATTVNQYPLSYLVSSTDVSTSTASGAAGTFGATMTATTLGFSTPSTGTGAPGTQSATGSPMFTIGTKAGNLTGLGWGAGQFLYLAWKETDEASSDALAGVDNFSLSAPVIRNLVWNLAGSGVWDAATANWANNLTPTAYAAGDGVTFNGTGGTITLSGALAPISVNVSNASGTYVFSGATATDKITGATALTKAGAGILQLTSDNDYSGGTTISGGTIVVDGASRLGTGTIALAGGTLQLAAGTYTVANALSVAAAGGSIDAAADRTISGAAALAGVLTKLGTGTLTLGGTISSSAGAGFNVAAGDLVLGQASGIVKVFANSTLTGNLVLSGPIRFDVNGSSTVSGPGAIKVVSSGTLFSNSSGDLGGTITSEIILNNTGAAFTKGAWTGTTYAPSTSFATTIGGTTGGALSVNKISGNSDVDISNNSSTGGGAGSLTLTGVSTYTGNTTINASTPAAASLVLGINNALPTATGIIVGTKTGVRLPVIDLNGYSQQVAYLADGALVDVSKYLTITNNAATASVLTLGGDTSPGTGFSGYLSDGVGGLSLVKTGSNTQTLSGFGAFNGGVTVNGGVLKVVAAANTTSSSALGTGGVVIGGTGQLFVATTITNDLIVNAGGRLAGNGATGAVTVNSTGVLAAATTPGLLNAATLTTNGLTTLNSGSVLEWKVNDAAGLAGIGYDTFAFGLGLDLSNLSAANKATIRVVSFANAGDAVFGNSTAFANGQARTFTLANVASITMPGATNNITDLFAYDLTQFRFTDGTQSELANWSLAYDGAAITLAYASAIPEPSTYGLGLGCLALAFVAVRRRRQSAPKA
;
A
#
# COMPACT_ATOMS: atom_id res chain seq x y z
N MET A 1 -22.03 -53.92 18.49
CA MET A 1 -22.58 -54.40 19.78
C MET A 1 -22.85 -53.19 20.66
N LYS A 2 -23.78 -53.28 21.63
CA LYS A 2 -23.92 -52.47 22.87
C LYS A 2 -23.62 -50.96 22.79
N ASN A 3 -24.63 -50.07 22.82
CA ASN A 3 -25.34 -49.55 24.03
C ASN A 3 -24.79 -48.15 24.42
N LEU A 4 -25.54 -47.18 24.98
CA LEU A 4 -26.98 -47.13 25.34
C LEU A 4 -27.45 -45.66 25.50
N SER A 5 -28.76 -45.49 25.79
CA SER A 5 -29.46 -44.33 26.36
C SER A 5 -29.81 -43.14 25.44
N SER A 6 -30.94 -42.44 25.63
CA SER A 6 -32.36 -42.89 25.71
C SER A 6 -33.30 -41.67 25.93
N PRO A 7 -34.41 -41.53 25.18
CA PRO A 7 -35.39 -40.44 25.39
C PRO A 7 -36.64 -40.87 26.22
N PRO A 8 -37.21 -39.96 27.03
CA PRO A 8 -38.63 -39.97 27.41
C PRO A 8 -39.43 -39.08 26.44
N SER A 9 -40.54 -39.46 25.80
CA SER A 9 -41.79 -40.13 26.24
C SER A 9 -42.86 -39.18 26.83
N ARG A 10 -44.12 -39.38 26.38
CA ARG A 10 -45.36 -38.74 26.89
C ARG A 10 -46.42 -39.81 27.07
N PRO A 11 -47.27 -39.73 28.11
CA PRO A 11 -48.67 -40.15 27.96
C PRO A 11 -49.69 -39.24 28.69
N LEU A 12 -50.97 -39.60 28.53
CA LEU A 12 -52.22 -38.98 29.00
C LEU A 12 -53.03 -40.08 29.76
N ILE A 13 -54.03 -39.86 30.62
CA ILE A 13 -54.78 -38.70 31.16
C ILE A 13 -55.42 -39.16 32.49
N ALA A 14 -55.68 -38.28 33.49
CA ALA A 14 -56.93 -38.32 34.30
C ALA A 14 -57.07 -37.21 35.38
N PHE A 15 -58.34 -36.88 35.61
CA PHE A 15 -59.06 -36.09 36.64
C PHE A 15 -58.66 -36.34 38.13
N THR A 16 -59.01 -35.52 39.15
CA THR A 16 -60.11 -34.52 39.27
C THR A 16 -59.82 -33.38 40.28
N ALA A 17 -60.27 -32.17 39.93
CA ALA A 17 -60.97 -31.14 40.73
C ALA A 17 -60.47 -30.58 42.10
N LEU A 18 -60.57 -29.23 42.15
CA LEU A 18 -61.08 -28.36 43.23
C LEU A 18 -60.10 -27.65 44.18
N LEU A 19 -59.66 -26.45 43.76
CA LEU A 19 -60.02 -25.21 44.46
C LEU A 19 -60.00 -24.02 43.48
N ALA A 20 -60.93 -23.08 43.61
CA ALA A 20 -61.01 -21.91 42.74
C ALA A 20 -60.34 -20.69 43.40
N MET A 21 -59.26 -20.19 42.79
CA MET A 21 -58.73 -18.85 43.06
C MET A 21 -58.42 -18.21 41.71
N GLY A 22 -59.10 -17.11 41.39
CA GLY A 22 -58.96 -16.44 40.09
C GLY A 22 -57.63 -15.71 39.96
N SER A 23 -56.74 -16.19 39.11
CA SER A 23 -55.62 -15.39 38.61
C SER A 23 -56.15 -14.35 37.62
N LEU A 24 -56.08 -13.08 38.00
CA LEU A 24 -56.32 -11.97 37.07
C LEU A 24 -55.31 -12.07 35.92
N ALA A 25 -55.81 -12.13 34.69
CA ALA A 25 -54.95 -12.04 33.51
C ALA A 25 -54.39 -10.60 33.41
N PRO A 26 -53.10 -10.42 33.05
CA PRO A 26 -52.58 -9.10 32.72
C PRO A 26 -53.23 -8.57 31.44
N ALA A 27 -53.30 -7.23 31.31
CA ALA A 27 -53.99 -6.56 30.21
C ALA A 27 -53.46 -6.98 28.82
N ALA A 28 -54.37 -7.21 27.87
CA ALA A 28 -54.09 -7.99 26.67
C ALA A 28 -53.76 -7.12 25.44
N VAL A 29 -52.56 -6.51 25.44
CA VAL A 29 -51.98 -5.83 24.27
C VAL A 29 -51.99 -6.73 23.04
N ILE A 30 -52.42 -6.20 21.88
CA ILE A 30 -52.58 -7.00 20.65
C ILE A 30 -51.22 -7.35 20.07
N SER A 31 -50.93 -8.64 19.90
CA SER A 31 -49.74 -9.10 19.18
C SER A 31 -49.96 -8.96 17.67
N PHE A 32 -49.14 -8.15 17.00
CA PHE A 32 -49.24 -7.86 15.58
C PHE A 32 -48.02 -8.42 14.83
N ASP A 33 -48.24 -9.44 14.01
CA ASP A 33 -47.19 -10.20 13.32
C ASP A 33 -46.66 -9.55 12.03
N GLY A 34 -47.22 -8.41 11.61
CA GLY A 34 -46.82 -7.70 10.39
C GLY A 34 -47.33 -8.30 9.07
N THR A 35 -48.23 -9.29 9.14
CA THR A 35 -48.78 -10.00 7.96
C THR A 35 -50.30 -10.21 8.05
N THR A 36 -50.83 -10.50 9.24
CA THR A 36 -52.26 -10.64 9.52
C THR A 36 -52.89 -9.26 9.70
N ALA A 37 -53.99 -8.99 9.00
CA ALA A 37 -54.80 -7.81 9.27
C ALA A 37 -55.52 -7.95 10.61
N TYR A 38 -55.34 -6.98 11.50
CA TYR A 38 -56.16 -6.87 12.71
C TYR A 38 -57.47 -6.14 12.37
N THR A 39 -58.58 -6.60 12.93
CA THR A 39 -59.91 -5.99 12.78
C THR A 39 -60.65 -5.98 14.10
N GLN A 40 -61.31 -4.86 14.40
CA GLN A 40 -62.27 -4.73 15.50
C GLN A 40 -63.65 -4.36 14.95
N ASP A 41 -64.54 -5.33 14.99
CA ASP A 41 -65.99 -5.11 15.00
C ASP A 41 -66.42 -4.99 16.48
N PHE A 42 -67.08 -3.88 16.84
CA PHE A 42 -67.53 -3.65 18.22
C PHE A 42 -68.89 -4.30 18.53
N GLN A 43 -69.51 -5.01 17.57
CA GLN A 43 -70.62 -5.94 17.83
C GLN A 43 -70.28 -7.01 18.87
N THR A 44 -68.99 -7.32 19.05
CA THR A 44 -68.47 -8.22 20.10
C THR A 44 -68.75 -7.74 21.52
N MET A 45 -68.97 -6.44 21.74
CA MET A 45 -69.28 -5.86 23.04
C MET A 45 -70.73 -6.14 23.47
N THR A 46 -70.99 -7.33 23.99
CA THR A 46 -72.34 -7.81 24.37
C THR A 46 -72.92 -7.23 25.67
N GLY A 47 -72.47 -6.04 26.11
CA GLY A 47 -73.12 -5.26 27.16
C GLY A 47 -74.58 -4.94 26.79
N THR A 48 -75.54 -5.32 27.64
CA THR A 48 -76.97 -5.40 27.24
C THR A 48 -77.96 -4.64 28.12
N THR A 49 -77.55 -4.10 29.27
CA THR A 49 -78.43 -3.28 30.11
C THR A 49 -78.44 -1.83 29.64
N ILE A 50 -79.21 -1.57 28.58
CA ILE A 50 -79.42 -0.23 28.01
C ILE A 50 -80.10 0.65 29.06
N LEU A 51 -79.44 1.73 29.48
CA LEU A 51 -79.98 2.66 30.48
C LEU A 51 -80.84 3.74 29.81
N SER A 52 -82.16 3.60 29.89
CA SER A 52 -83.12 4.58 29.37
C SER A 52 -83.31 5.82 30.27
N THR A 53 -82.77 5.81 31.49
CA THR A 53 -82.82 6.92 32.45
C THR A 53 -81.53 7.00 33.27
N ALA A 54 -81.16 8.21 33.72
CA ALA A 54 -79.83 8.57 34.22
C ALA A 54 -79.45 8.04 35.63
N ALA A 55 -80.09 6.98 36.13
CA ALA A 55 -79.97 6.52 37.52
C ALA A 55 -79.83 4.99 37.73
N GLY A 56 -79.68 4.19 36.66
CA GLY A 56 -79.55 2.74 36.75
C GLY A 56 -78.12 2.22 36.98
N THR A 57 -77.98 1.17 37.80
CA THR A 57 -76.69 0.77 38.39
C THR A 57 -75.88 -0.23 37.57
N LEU A 58 -75.24 0.23 36.46
CA LEU A 58 -74.08 -0.45 35.86
C LEU A 58 -73.00 0.57 35.45
N THR A 59 -72.30 1.09 36.46
CA THR A 59 -71.19 2.02 36.29
C THR A 59 -70.00 1.57 37.13
N GLN A 60 -68.88 1.25 36.49
CA GLN A 60 -67.66 0.82 37.18
C GLN A 60 -66.74 2.01 37.53
N PRO A 61 -66.08 1.98 38.71
CA PRO A 61 -65.00 2.90 39.03
C PRO A 61 -63.79 2.72 38.08
N VAL A 62 -63.71 3.56 37.05
CA VAL A 62 -62.48 3.79 36.30
C VAL A 62 -61.68 4.84 37.07
N VAL A 63 -60.57 4.41 37.70
CA VAL A 63 -59.75 5.27 38.56
C VAL A 63 -59.27 6.50 37.78
N SER A 64 -59.31 7.67 38.43
CA SER A 64 -59.41 8.95 37.74
C SER A 64 -58.21 9.34 36.86
N SER A 65 -57.08 8.64 36.99
CA SER A 65 -55.85 8.84 36.20
C SER A 65 -55.19 7.52 35.75
N THR A 66 -55.96 6.46 35.47
CA THR A 66 -55.38 5.17 35.03
C THR A 66 -55.93 4.73 33.67
N MET A 67 -55.01 4.48 32.72
CA MET A 67 -55.32 3.88 31.42
C MET A 67 -55.90 2.47 31.64
N THR A 68 -57.11 2.23 31.16
CA THR A 68 -57.90 1.04 31.51
C THR A 68 -58.33 0.28 30.26
N GLU A 69 -58.11 -1.03 30.22
CA GLU A 69 -58.47 -1.89 29.07
C GLU A 69 -59.97 -2.16 29.06
N VAL A 70 -60.63 -1.97 27.91
CA VAL A 70 -62.09 -2.07 27.78
C VAL A 70 -62.59 -3.47 28.14
N SER A 71 -61.91 -4.54 27.73
CA SER A 71 -62.30 -5.93 28.07
C SER A 71 -62.07 -6.32 29.54
N THR A 72 -61.53 -5.44 30.38
CA THR A 72 -61.48 -5.62 31.85
C THR A 72 -62.67 -4.96 32.56
N LEU A 73 -63.51 -4.25 31.82
CA LEU A 73 -64.65 -3.53 32.38
C LEU A 73 -65.87 -4.44 32.53
N VAL A 74 -66.66 -4.23 33.57
CA VAL A 74 -68.00 -4.81 33.71
C VAL A 74 -68.84 -4.32 32.53
N THR A 75 -69.35 -5.26 31.71
CA THR A 75 -69.97 -5.08 30.37
C THR A 75 -69.03 -4.85 29.17
N GLY A 76 -67.72 -4.68 29.40
CA GLY A 76 -66.72 -4.77 28.34
C GLY A 76 -66.44 -6.23 27.98
N SER A 77 -67.20 -6.78 27.04
CA SER A 77 -67.13 -8.22 26.70
C SER A 77 -65.80 -8.66 26.06
N ALA A 78 -65.57 -9.97 26.03
CA ALA A 78 -64.45 -10.54 25.28
C ALA A 78 -64.58 -10.24 23.77
N GLY A 79 -63.47 -9.89 23.13
CA GLY A 79 -63.44 -9.47 21.73
C GLY A 79 -62.87 -8.06 21.51
N VAL A 80 -62.75 -7.24 22.56
CA VAL A 80 -62.14 -5.88 22.53
C VAL A 80 -60.84 -5.76 23.35
N GLN A 81 -60.08 -6.85 23.44
CA GLN A 81 -58.74 -6.86 24.02
C GLN A 81 -57.82 -5.84 23.33
N GLY A 82 -56.94 -5.20 24.10
CA GLY A 82 -55.99 -4.22 23.59
C GLY A 82 -56.58 -2.84 23.26
N TRP A 83 -57.90 -2.65 23.38
CA TRP A 83 -58.52 -1.33 23.39
C TRP A 83 -58.52 -0.73 24.79
N PHE A 84 -58.20 0.55 24.90
CA PHE A 84 -58.04 1.26 26.16
C PHE A 84 -58.77 2.61 26.16
N ILE A 85 -59.15 3.05 27.36
CA ILE A 85 -59.75 4.35 27.63
C ILE A 85 -58.97 5.10 28.72
N TYR A 86 -58.92 6.44 28.62
CA TYR A 86 -58.34 7.32 29.63
C TYR A 86 -59.00 8.71 29.59
N GLY A 87 -59.48 9.20 30.74
CA GLY A 87 -60.16 10.50 30.82
C GLY A 87 -59.59 11.43 31.89
N PHE A 88 -59.15 12.61 31.49
CA PHE A 88 -58.75 13.70 32.39
C PHE A 88 -59.95 14.36 33.08
N THR A 89 -59.72 14.97 34.25
CA THR A 89 -60.55 16.05 34.85
C THR A 89 -62.06 15.84 35.07
N TRP A 90 -62.63 14.69 34.74
CA TRP A 90 -64.01 14.27 35.07
C TRP A 90 -64.30 14.36 36.59
N LEU A 91 -64.88 15.47 37.02
CA LEU A 91 -65.18 15.85 38.41
C LEU A 91 -66.67 16.20 38.58
N THR A 92 -67.53 15.23 38.27
CA THR A 92 -68.96 15.29 38.65
C THR A 92 -69.17 14.70 40.04
N ALA A 93 -70.32 14.98 40.67
CA ALA A 93 -70.58 14.61 42.07
C ALA A 93 -70.44 13.09 42.36
N ASP A 94 -70.66 12.24 41.35
CA ASP A 94 -70.37 10.81 41.39
C ASP A 94 -68.94 10.52 40.91
N ASN A 95 -67.94 10.76 41.77
CA ASN A 95 -66.49 10.64 41.51
C ASN A 95 -65.95 9.29 40.97
N ASN A 96 -66.80 8.31 40.63
CA ASN A 96 -66.45 6.91 40.34
C ASN A 96 -67.21 6.31 39.13
N LYS A 97 -67.64 7.12 38.15
CA LYS A 97 -68.48 6.65 37.02
C LYS A 97 -68.00 7.21 35.67
N LYS A 98 -67.05 6.53 34.98
CA LYS A 98 -66.56 6.94 33.64
C LYS A 98 -66.84 5.95 32.50
N TRP A 99 -67.37 4.75 32.80
CA TRP A 99 -67.73 3.75 31.79
C TRP A 99 -69.23 3.48 31.80
N TYR A 100 -69.84 3.49 30.60
CA TYR A 100 -71.25 3.20 30.37
C TYR A 100 -71.40 2.06 29.34
N GLY A 101 -71.96 0.93 29.78
CA GLY A 101 -71.98 -0.33 29.05
C GLY A 101 -72.95 -0.47 27.88
N ALA A 102 -73.88 0.46 27.72
CA ALA A 102 -74.75 0.62 26.55
C ALA A 102 -75.53 1.94 26.69
N ASP A 103 -75.36 2.87 25.77
CA ASP A 103 -76.05 4.17 25.78
C ASP A 103 -76.84 4.41 24.47
N PRO A 104 -78.17 4.63 24.55
CA PRO A 104 -79.00 4.89 23.37
C PRO A 104 -78.91 6.35 22.87
N GLY A 105 -78.01 7.17 23.42
CA GLY A 105 -77.84 8.59 23.06
C GLY A 105 -78.69 9.56 23.88
N SER A 106 -79.22 9.12 25.02
CA SER A 106 -80.10 9.93 25.89
C SER A 106 -79.39 10.58 27.09
N SER A 107 -78.13 10.20 27.36
CA SER A 107 -77.32 10.76 28.43
C SER A 107 -76.78 12.16 28.09
N SER A 108 -76.31 12.88 29.12
CA SER A 108 -75.49 14.10 29.01
C SER A 108 -74.37 14.14 30.07
N SER A 109 -74.09 13.00 30.71
CA SER A 109 -73.11 12.88 31.79
C SER A 109 -71.82 12.29 31.22
N GLY A 110 -70.97 13.15 30.64
CA GLY A 110 -69.86 12.75 29.78
C GLY A 110 -68.89 11.71 30.38
N GLY A 111 -68.20 11.01 29.48
CA GLY A 111 -67.35 9.87 29.79
C GLY A 111 -67.22 8.92 28.59
N PHE A 112 -66.73 7.71 28.84
CA PHE A 112 -66.61 6.67 27.80
C PHE A 112 -67.86 5.83 27.73
N ARG A 113 -68.31 5.57 26.50
CA ARG A 113 -69.53 4.83 26.24
C ARG A 113 -69.29 3.73 25.22
N GLN A 114 -69.98 2.62 25.42
CA GLN A 114 -70.46 1.87 24.29
C GLN A 114 -71.68 2.58 23.68
N LEU A 115 -71.54 3.10 22.46
CA LEU A 115 -72.67 3.53 21.65
C LEU A 115 -73.48 2.27 21.28
N TYR A 116 -74.81 2.38 21.33
CA TYR A 116 -75.70 1.29 20.94
C TYR A 116 -76.87 1.80 20.09
N ASP A 117 -77.18 1.07 19.03
CA ASP A 117 -78.37 1.25 18.21
C ASP A 117 -79.45 0.23 18.58
N SER A 118 -80.54 0.68 19.19
CA SER A 118 -81.66 -0.19 19.56
C SER A 118 -82.51 -0.71 18.39
N SER A 119 -82.30 -0.19 17.17
CA SER A 119 -83.05 -0.57 15.96
C SER A 119 -82.34 -1.65 15.12
N THR A 120 -81.00 -1.58 15.04
CA THR A 120 -80.17 -2.52 14.28
C THR A 120 -79.39 -3.50 15.16
N GLY A 121 -79.19 -3.15 16.44
CA GLY A 121 -78.26 -3.84 17.32
C GLY A 121 -76.79 -3.45 17.11
N ALA A 122 -76.48 -2.43 16.30
CA ALA A 122 -75.13 -1.92 16.05
C ALA A 122 -74.49 -1.30 17.31
N ARG A 123 -73.16 -1.33 17.39
CA ARG A 123 -72.37 -1.04 18.59
C ARG A 123 -71.04 -0.41 18.21
N ALA A 124 -70.61 0.62 18.93
CA ALA A 124 -69.32 1.26 18.71
C ALA A 124 -68.67 1.73 20.02
N LEU A 125 -67.34 1.94 19.99
CA LEU A 125 -66.60 2.51 21.12
C LEU A 125 -66.38 4.01 20.90
N GLY A 126 -66.73 4.83 21.90
CA GLY A 126 -66.56 6.27 21.80
C GLY A 126 -66.57 7.00 23.14
N SER A 127 -66.63 8.32 23.06
CA SER A 127 -66.75 9.22 24.21
C SER A 127 -67.80 10.31 23.95
N GLU A 128 -68.20 10.94 25.05
CA GLU A 128 -68.97 12.17 25.05
C GLU A 128 -68.29 13.12 26.04
N GLY A 129 -67.83 14.27 25.56
CA GLY A 129 -67.25 15.34 26.36
C GLY A 129 -68.22 15.92 27.41
N SER A 130 -67.70 16.78 28.29
CA SER A 130 -68.55 17.67 29.09
C SER A 130 -67.73 18.89 29.52
N GLY A 131 -67.51 19.80 28.57
CA GLY A 131 -66.63 20.95 28.76
C GLY A 131 -65.19 20.52 29.05
N THR A 132 -64.56 21.07 30.10
CA THR A 132 -63.12 20.90 30.40
C THR A 132 -62.67 19.49 30.85
N ALA A 133 -63.51 18.48 30.65
CA ALA A 133 -63.22 17.07 30.86
C ALA A 133 -63.00 16.37 29.52
N GLN A 134 -61.73 16.17 29.15
CA GLN A 134 -61.33 15.51 27.90
C GLN A 134 -60.99 14.04 28.10
N GLY A 135 -61.21 13.23 27.07
CA GLY A 135 -60.81 11.83 27.02
C GLY A 135 -60.03 11.49 25.77
N PHE A 136 -59.32 10.36 25.82
CA PHE A 136 -58.96 9.62 24.63
C PHE A 136 -59.29 8.13 24.80
N PHE A 137 -59.76 7.53 23.71
CA PHE A 137 -59.93 6.09 23.56
C PHE A 137 -59.05 5.63 22.39
N GLY A 138 -58.66 4.36 22.39
CA GLY A 138 -57.71 3.91 21.40
C GLY A 138 -57.23 2.48 21.59
N LEU A 139 -56.18 2.14 20.87
CA LEU A 139 -55.71 0.79 20.64
C LEU A 139 -54.20 0.70 20.90
N VAL A 140 -53.75 -0.38 21.55
CA VAL A 140 -52.33 -0.67 21.75
C VAL A 140 -51.97 -2.03 21.17
N LEU A 141 -51.00 -2.02 20.25
CA LEU A 141 -50.44 -3.21 19.63
C LEU A 141 -48.96 -3.34 19.96
N LYS A 142 -48.44 -4.56 19.88
CA LYS A 142 -47.03 -4.91 20.00
C LYS A 142 -46.54 -5.58 18.72
N ASN A 143 -45.45 -5.09 18.13
CA ASN A 143 -44.85 -5.72 16.96
C ASN A 143 -44.21 -7.04 17.39
N THR A 144 -44.81 -8.16 16.99
CA THR A 144 -44.29 -9.51 17.22
C THR A 144 -43.64 -10.11 15.97
N SER A 145 -43.51 -9.32 14.89
CA SER A 145 -42.71 -9.68 13.72
C SER A 145 -41.20 -9.54 14.00
N ALA A 146 -40.37 -10.11 13.12
CA ALA A 146 -38.92 -9.91 13.13
C ALA A 146 -38.46 -8.61 12.45
N SER A 147 -39.38 -7.78 11.96
CA SER A 147 -39.10 -6.66 11.05
C SER A 147 -39.56 -5.31 11.62
N THR A 148 -38.91 -4.23 11.20
CA THR A 148 -39.38 -2.86 11.49
C THR A 148 -40.51 -2.48 10.55
N ILE A 149 -41.70 -2.23 11.10
CA ILE A 149 -42.88 -1.84 10.35
C ILE A 149 -42.86 -0.31 10.19
N ASN A 150 -42.69 0.17 8.95
CA ASN A 150 -42.62 1.60 8.65
C ASN A 150 -43.93 2.18 8.11
N THR A 151 -44.83 1.33 7.60
CA THR A 151 -46.13 1.75 7.06
C THR A 151 -47.21 0.79 7.55
N LEU A 152 -48.36 1.36 7.94
CA LEU A 152 -49.60 0.61 8.21
C LEU A 152 -50.75 1.29 7.47
N SER A 153 -51.64 0.49 6.87
CA SER A 153 -52.92 0.96 6.36
C SER A 153 -53.99 0.73 7.43
N LEU A 154 -54.82 1.74 7.69
CA LEU A 154 -55.96 1.64 8.60
C LEU A 154 -57.25 2.11 7.93
N SER A 155 -58.38 1.53 8.35
CA SER A 155 -59.72 1.98 7.97
C SER A 155 -60.71 1.75 9.10
N TYR A 156 -61.63 2.68 9.35
CA TYR A 156 -62.71 2.56 10.33
C TYR A 156 -63.90 3.45 9.95
N ASP A 157 -65.08 3.17 10.49
CA ASP A 157 -66.25 4.03 10.37
C ASP A 157 -66.32 5.00 11.56
N ALA A 158 -66.32 6.31 11.29
CA ALA A 158 -66.65 7.30 12.31
C ALA A 158 -68.18 7.33 12.48
N VAL A 159 -68.67 7.20 13.72
CA VAL A 159 -70.10 7.03 14.04
C VAL A 159 -70.52 7.89 15.23
N MET A 160 -71.82 8.16 15.36
CA MET A 160 -72.39 8.97 16.45
C MET A 160 -73.83 8.57 16.80
N ASN A 161 -74.18 8.72 18.08
CA ASN A 161 -75.57 8.58 18.56
C ASN A 161 -76.23 9.96 18.81
N ARG A 162 -75.48 10.96 19.27
CA ARG A 162 -76.01 12.26 19.74
C ARG A 162 -75.11 13.40 19.27
N ASN A 163 -75.69 14.48 18.75
CA ASN A 163 -74.96 15.74 18.49
C ASN A 163 -75.78 16.94 19.02
N PRO A 164 -75.60 17.30 20.30
CA PRO A 164 -76.32 18.40 20.95
C PRO A 164 -75.53 19.73 20.94
N ALA A 165 -74.28 19.70 20.47
CA ALA A 165 -73.38 20.84 20.42
C ALA A 165 -73.89 21.91 19.45
N THR A 166 -73.51 23.17 19.68
CA THR A 166 -73.61 24.24 18.68
C THR A 166 -72.32 24.41 17.88
N THR A 167 -71.26 23.70 18.27
CA THR A 167 -69.94 23.64 17.64
C THR A 167 -69.70 22.26 17.02
N VAL A 168 -68.58 22.09 16.32
CA VAL A 168 -68.16 20.80 15.73
C VAL A 168 -67.14 20.15 16.66
N ASN A 169 -67.54 19.09 17.36
CA ASN A 169 -66.62 18.26 18.15
C ASN A 169 -65.61 17.56 17.23
N GLN A 170 -64.34 17.52 17.65
CA GLN A 170 -63.26 16.89 16.89
C GLN A 170 -62.64 15.74 17.67
N TYR A 171 -62.30 14.67 16.94
CA TYR A 171 -61.61 13.50 17.43
C TYR A 171 -60.35 13.25 16.56
N PRO A 172 -59.28 14.08 16.67
CA PRO A 172 -58.00 13.81 16.04
C PRO A 172 -57.43 12.46 16.43
N LEU A 173 -57.10 11.64 15.43
CA LEU A 173 -56.32 10.42 15.59
C LEU A 173 -54.83 10.77 15.66
N SER A 174 -54.14 10.31 16.69
CA SER A 174 -52.69 10.46 16.88
C SER A 174 -52.04 9.10 17.18
N TYR A 175 -50.74 8.97 16.92
CA TYR A 175 -49.98 7.74 17.19
C TYR A 175 -48.69 7.97 17.98
N LEU A 176 -48.21 6.94 18.66
CA LEU A 176 -46.89 6.91 19.31
C LEU A 176 -46.28 5.50 19.19
N VAL A 177 -45.03 5.43 18.79
CA VAL A 177 -44.21 4.21 18.87
C VAL A 177 -43.32 4.31 20.11
N SER A 178 -43.29 3.25 20.93
CA SER A 178 -42.53 3.23 22.19
C SER A 178 -41.92 1.86 22.47
N SER A 179 -40.77 1.85 23.14
CA SER A 179 -40.19 0.64 23.75
C SER A 179 -40.84 0.28 25.09
N THR A 180 -41.67 1.16 25.65
CA THR A 180 -42.35 0.96 26.93
C THR A 180 -43.74 0.33 26.72
N ASP A 181 -43.98 -0.76 27.44
CA ASP A 181 -45.28 -1.43 27.56
C ASP A 181 -46.31 -0.53 28.28
N VAL A 182 -47.53 -1.00 28.47
CA VAL A 182 -48.64 -0.26 29.11
C VAL A 182 -48.27 0.12 30.55
N SER A 183 -47.98 1.41 30.78
CA SER A 183 -47.63 1.93 32.10
C SER A 183 -48.89 2.39 32.87
N THR A 184 -49.41 1.51 33.72
CA THR A 184 -50.50 1.82 34.67
C THR A 184 -49.98 2.57 35.90
N SER A 185 -49.61 3.84 35.71
CA SER A 185 -49.24 4.72 36.82
C SER A 185 -50.37 4.82 37.85
N THR A 186 -50.03 4.61 39.13
CA THR A 186 -50.95 4.80 40.27
C THR A 186 -50.89 6.21 40.86
N ALA A 187 -50.05 7.09 40.31
CA ALA A 187 -49.93 8.48 40.75
C ALA A 187 -50.98 9.37 40.06
N SER A 188 -51.66 10.21 40.87
CA SER A 188 -52.68 11.15 40.38
C SER A 188 -52.10 12.11 39.33
N GLY A 189 -52.80 12.23 38.19
CA GLY A 189 -52.46 13.15 37.10
C GLY A 189 -51.54 12.60 36.00
N ALA A 190 -51.00 11.39 36.13
CA ALA A 190 -50.09 10.81 35.14
C ALA A 190 -50.83 9.96 34.09
N ALA A 191 -50.93 10.43 32.84
CA ALA A 191 -51.70 9.77 31.77
C ALA A 191 -51.05 8.52 31.12
N GLY A 192 -50.19 7.80 31.86
CA GLY A 192 -49.45 6.64 31.36
C GLY A 192 -48.64 6.93 30.09
N THR A 193 -48.43 5.92 29.26
CA THR A 193 -47.65 6.05 28.01
C THR A 193 -48.33 6.95 26.96
N PHE A 194 -49.67 7.00 26.94
CA PHE A 194 -50.43 7.95 26.11
C PHE A 194 -50.31 9.41 26.58
N GLY A 195 -49.79 9.68 27.79
CA GLY A 195 -49.50 11.03 28.28
C GLY A 195 -48.28 11.68 27.62
N ALA A 196 -47.49 10.93 26.84
CA ALA A 196 -46.39 11.46 26.05
C ALA A 196 -46.90 12.19 24.80
N THR A 197 -46.05 13.02 24.18
CA THR A 197 -46.37 13.72 22.93
C THR A 197 -46.57 12.71 21.80
N MET A 198 -47.81 12.56 21.35
CA MET A 198 -48.17 11.72 20.19
C MET A 198 -48.06 12.51 18.88
N THR A 199 -47.74 11.82 17.79
CA THR A 199 -47.72 12.37 16.44
C THR A 199 -49.15 12.44 15.90
N ALA A 200 -49.63 13.64 15.59
CA ALA A 200 -50.95 13.85 15.01
C ALA A 200 -51.05 13.29 13.57
N THR A 201 -52.25 12.88 13.15
CA THR A 201 -52.52 12.37 11.80
C THR A 201 -53.66 13.14 11.12
N THR A 202 -53.76 13.01 9.81
CA THR A 202 -54.92 13.46 9.02
C THR A 202 -56.11 12.50 9.08
N LEU A 203 -56.01 11.38 9.82
CA LEU A 203 -56.96 10.27 9.84
C LEU A 203 -57.93 10.32 11.03
N GLY A 204 -58.10 11.49 11.66
CA GLY A 204 -59.15 11.75 12.64
C GLY A 204 -60.52 12.03 12.00
N PHE A 205 -61.48 12.41 12.83
CA PHE A 205 -62.80 12.84 12.37
C PHE A 205 -63.36 14.01 13.18
N SER A 206 -64.49 14.54 12.73
CA SER A 206 -65.25 15.61 13.40
C SER A 206 -66.74 15.38 13.13
N THR A 207 -67.63 15.87 14.00
CA THR A 207 -69.08 15.71 13.81
C THR A 207 -69.61 16.57 12.65
N PRO A 208 -70.74 16.21 12.02
CA PRO A 208 -71.32 17.03 10.95
C PRO A 208 -71.72 18.42 11.44
N SER A 209 -71.42 19.46 10.67
CA SER A 209 -71.89 20.83 10.91
C SER A 209 -73.27 21.13 10.31
N THR A 210 -73.66 20.39 9.26
CA THR A 210 -74.90 20.60 8.50
C THR A 210 -75.42 19.27 7.94
N GLY A 211 -76.75 19.13 7.86
CA GLY A 211 -77.40 17.91 7.35
C GLY A 211 -77.76 16.91 8.46
N THR A 212 -77.96 15.64 8.09
CA THR A 212 -78.25 14.57 9.06
C THR A 212 -77.07 14.37 10.02
N GLY A 213 -77.33 14.35 11.34
CA GLY A 213 -76.28 14.27 12.37
C GLY A 213 -75.66 15.61 12.76
N ALA A 214 -76.14 16.73 12.20
CA ALA A 214 -75.74 18.09 12.61
C ALA A 214 -76.30 18.49 14.00
N PRO A 215 -75.74 19.54 14.64
CA PRO A 215 -76.30 20.23 15.81
C PRO A 215 -77.83 20.19 15.94
N GLY A 216 -78.33 19.51 16.98
CA GLY A 216 -79.75 19.49 17.33
C GLY A 216 -80.66 18.67 16.40
N THR A 217 -80.12 18.00 15.37
CA THR A 217 -80.93 17.14 14.48
C THR A 217 -81.23 15.76 15.06
N GLN A 218 -80.46 15.33 16.07
CA GLN A 218 -80.66 14.07 16.80
C GLN A 218 -81.64 14.26 17.95
N SER A 219 -82.78 13.56 17.93
CA SER A 219 -83.67 13.48 19.10
C SER A 219 -83.14 12.46 20.10
N ALA A 220 -83.12 12.81 21.39
CA ALA A 220 -82.56 11.98 22.47
C ALA A 220 -83.42 10.74 22.84
N THR A 221 -84.46 10.42 22.05
CA THR A 221 -85.35 9.28 22.27
C THR A 221 -85.64 8.55 20.95
N GLY A 222 -84.83 7.55 20.64
CA GLY A 222 -84.99 6.66 19.48
C GLY A 222 -83.77 6.61 18.58
N SER A 223 -82.90 5.61 18.78
CA SER A 223 -81.79 5.28 17.88
C SER A 223 -82.30 5.09 16.44
N PRO A 224 -81.51 5.50 15.43
CA PRO A 224 -80.32 4.71 15.08
C PRO A 224 -78.98 5.39 15.38
N MET A 225 -77.90 4.61 15.24
CA MET A 225 -76.53 5.11 15.20
C MET A 225 -76.21 5.60 13.79
N PHE A 226 -75.63 6.80 13.66
CA PHE A 226 -75.36 7.43 12.36
C PHE A 226 -73.87 7.39 12.01
N THR A 227 -73.56 6.89 10.82
CA THR A 227 -72.20 6.95 10.25
C THR A 227 -71.89 8.36 9.74
N ILE A 228 -70.91 9.01 10.35
CA ILE A 228 -70.32 10.28 9.91
C ILE A 228 -69.55 10.06 8.59
N GLY A 229 -68.92 8.89 8.46
CA GLY A 229 -68.28 8.41 7.24
C GLY A 229 -67.03 7.58 7.52
N THR A 230 -66.71 6.65 6.61
CA THR A 230 -65.49 5.85 6.67
C THR A 230 -64.24 6.72 6.56
N LYS A 231 -63.25 6.47 7.43
CA LYS A 231 -61.93 7.08 7.42
C LYS A 231 -60.91 5.99 7.10
N ALA A 232 -60.16 6.18 6.02
CA ALA A 232 -59.14 5.23 5.58
C ALA A 232 -57.86 5.96 5.13
N GLY A 233 -56.70 5.35 5.37
CA GLY A 233 -55.41 5.88 4.92
C GLY A 233 -54.21 5.18 5.53
N ASN A 234 -53.02 5.72 5.28
CA ASN A 234 -51.76 5.15 5.73
C ASN A 234 -51.09 5.97 6.83
N LEU A 235 -50.61 5.30 7.88
CA LEU A 235 -49.57 5.81 8.75
C LEU A 235 -48.21 5.45 8.14
N THR A 236 -47.31 6.41 7.98
CA THR A 236 -46.02 6.24 7.28
C THR A 236 -44.86 6.82 8.08
N GLY A 237 -43.69 6.19 8.00
CA GLY A 237 -42.50 6.60 8.77
C GLY A 237 -42.56 6.20 10.24
N LEU A 238 -43.27 5.10 10.55
CA LEU A 238 -43.52 4.66 11.93
C LEU A 238 -42.25 4.27 12.69
N GLY A 239 -41.26 3.64 12.04
CA GLY A 239 -40.06 3.12 12.71
C GLY A 239 -40.35 2.01 13.73
N TRP A 240 -41.51 1.33 13.65
CA TRP A 240 -42.02 0.42 14.68
C TRP A 240 -41.25 -0.91 14.68
N GLY A 241 -40.19 -0.98 15.47
CA GLY A 241 -39.27 -2.11 15.56
C GLY A 241 -39.85 -3.33 16.28
N ALA A 242 -39.21 -4.49 16.09
CA ALA A 242 -39.60 -5.73 16.77
C ALA A 242 -39.63 -5.57 18.30
N GLY A 243 -40.68 -6.06 18.94
CA GLY A 243 -40.92 -5.98 20.39
C GLY A 243 -41.44 -4.63 20.90
N GLN A 244 -41.44 -3.57 20.08
CA GLN A 244 -41.99 -2.25 20.44
C GLN A 244 -43.52 -2.21 20.36
N PHE A 245 -44.09 -1.17 20.95
CA PHE A 245 -45.52 -0.92 21.06
C PHE A 245 -45.94 0.25 20.17
N LEU A 246 -47.07 0.09 19.48
CA LEU A 246 -47.77 1.16 18.76
C LEU A 246 -49.04 1.50 19.52
N TYR A 247 -49.14 2.75 19.93
CA TYR A 247 -50.29 3.36 20.57
C TYR A 247 -51.03 4.20 19.52
N LEU A 248 -52.32 3.93 19.31
CA LEU A 248 -53.22 4.76 18.50
C LEU A 248 -54.28 5.35 19.42
N ALA A 249 -54.58 6.64 19.31
CA ALA A 249 -55.58 7.32 20.15
C ALA A 249 -56.41 8.33 19.36
N TRP A 250 -57.72 8.24 19.48
CA TRP A 250 -58.64 9.35 19.19
C TRP A 250 -58.78 10.17 20.46
N LYS A 251 -58.36 11.43 20.41
CA LYS A 251 -58.54 12.37 21.52
C LYS A 251 -59.68 13.33 21.20
N GLU A 252 -60.63 13.46 22.11
CA GLU A 252 -61.70 14.46 22.03
C GLU A 252 -61.15 15.85 22.41
N THR A 253 -61.44 16.87 21.60
CA THR A 253 -61.14 18.28 21.91
C THR A 253 -62.32 18.95 22.62
N ASP A 254 -62.03 19.72 23.66
CA ASP A 254 -63.00 20.54 24.38
C ASP A 254 -63.29 21.80 23.58
N GLU A 255 -64.54 21.94 23.11
CA GLU A 255 -65.05 23.12 22.41
C GLU A 255 -65.95 23.98 23.32
N ALA A 256 -65.84 23.80 24.64
CA ALA A 256 -66.50 24.54 25.73
C ALA A 256 -68.06 24.57 25.68
N SER A 257 -68.70 23.52 25.16
CA SER A 257 -70.16 23.44 25.03
C SER A 257 -70.75 22.11 25.53
N SER A 258 -71.96 21.73 25.08
CA SER A 258 -72.54 20.41 25.32
C SER A 258 -72.07 19.46 24.23
N ASP A 259 -71.15 18.56 24.55
CA ASP A 259 -70.45 17.77 23.54
C ASP A 259 -71.28 16.64 22.90
N ALA A 260 -70.82 16.18 21.73
CA ALA A 260 -71.41 15.07 21.00
C ALA A 260 -71.00 13.70 21.57
N LEU A 261 -71.85 12.68 21.37
CA LEU A 261 -71.52 11.28 21.59
C LEU A 261 -71.13 10.65 20.26
N ALA A 262 -69.83 10.49 20.05
CA ALA A 262 -69.26 9.93 18.83
C ALA A 262 -68.10 8.95 19.13
N GLY A 263 -67.78 8.13 18.14
CA GLY A 263 -66.86 7.01 18.30
C GLY A 263 -66.45 6.37 16.98
N VAL A 264 -65.85 5.19 17.09
CA VAL A 264 -65.36 4.39 15.96
C VAL A 264 -65.98 3.01 15.95
N ASP A 265 -66.28 2.52 14.73
CA ASP A 265 -66.73 1.17 14.45
C ASP A 265 -65.95 0.57 13.27
N ASN A 266 -66.10 -0.74 13.00
CA ASN A 266 -65.49 -1.45 11.87
C ASN A 266 -63.99 -1.17 11.67
N PHE A 267 -63.22 -1.06 12.75
CA PHE A 267 -61.81 -0.69 12.68
C PHE A 267 -60.98 -1.84 12.07
N SER A 268 -59.99 -1.49 11.27
CA SER A 268 -59.07 -2.41 10.60
C SER A 268 -57.68 -1.80 10.49
N LEU A 269 -56.65 -2.64 10.60
CA LEU A 269 -55.24 -2.27 10.56
C LEU A 269 -54.42 -3.39 9.92
N SER A 270 -53.66 -3.08 8.88
CA SER A 270 -52.80 -4.04 8.18
C SER A 270 -51.44 -3.43 7.81
N ALA A 271 -50.44 -4.30 7.68
CA ALA A 271 -49.16 -3.93 7.08
C ALA A 271 -49.17 -4.31 5.58
N PRO A 272 -48.43 -3.59 4.72
CA PRO A 272 -48.25 -3.99 3.32
C PRO A 272 -47.63 -5.38 3.21
N VAL A 273 -48.29 -6.28 2.47
CA VAL A 273 -47.80 -7.65 2.26
C VAL A 273 -46.60 -7.61 1.30
N ILE A 274 -45.40 -7.83 1.84
CA ILE A 274 -44.18 -8.01 1.05
C ILE A 274 -44.24 -9.37 0.34
N ARG A 275 -44.16 -9.36 -0.99
CA ARG A 275 -44.21 -10.57 -1.84
C ARG A 275 -42.85 -10.81 -2.49
N ASN A 276 -42.64 -12.02 -3.00
CA ASN A 276 -41.51 -12.33 -3.90
C ASN A 276 -42.06 -12.60 -5.30
N LEU A 277 -41.83 -11.66 -6.20
CA LEU A 277 -42.44 -11.59 -7.53
C LEU A 277 -41.46 -12.09 -8.60
N VAL A 278 -41.97 -12.81 -9.60
CA VAL A 278 -41.20 -13.23 -10.79
C VAL A 278 -41.73 -12.49 -12.01
N TRP A 279 -40.85 -12.00 -12.89
CA TRP A 279 -41.26 -11.31 -14.12
C TRP A 279 -42.05 -12.26 -15.03
N ASN A 280 -43.29 -11.91 -15.36
CA ASN A 280 -44.27 -12.82 -15.98
C ASN A 280 -44.35 -12.67 -17.51
N LEU A 281 -43.56 -11.78 -18.11
CA LEU A 281 -43.50 -11.59 -19.56
C LEU A 281 -42.26 -12.26 -20.14
N ALA A 282 -42.43 -12.97 -21.26
CA ALA A 282 -41.34 -13.63 -21.99
C ALA A 282 -40.41 -12.66 -22.76
N GLY A 283 -40.43 -11.38 -22.40
CA GLY A 283 -39.76 -10.30 -23.12
C GLY A 283 -39.96 -8.95 -22.43
N SER A 284 -39.95 -7.89 -23.24
CA SER A 284 -40.07 -6.49 -22.79
C SER A 284 -41.42 -6.16 -22.14
N GLY A 285 -41.43 -5.16 -21.26
CA GLY A 285 -42.63 -4.63 -20.61
C GLY A 285 -42.34 -3.52 -19.61
N VAL A 286 -43.37 -2.96 -18.98
CA VAL A 286 -43.23 -1.86 -18.02
C VAL A 286 -43.15 -2.40 -16.59
N TRP A 287 -42.25 -1.86 -15.78
CA TRP A 287 -42.23 -2.04 -14.33
C TRP A 287 -42.73 -0.74 -13.69
N ASP A 288 -43.97 -0.80 -13.21
CA ASP A 288 -44.66 0.23 -12.43
C ASP A 288 -45.47 -0.44 -11.31
N ALA A 289 -46.28 0.35 -10.59
CA ALA A 289 -47.19 -0.13 -9.55
C ALA A 289 -48.63 -0.41 -10.03
N ALA A 290 -48.89 -0.36 -11.34
CA ALA A 290 -50.24 -0.42 -11.93
C ALA A 290 -50.46 -1.67 -12.81
N THR A 291 -49.41 -2.15 -13.47
CA THR A 291 -49.46 -3.23 -14.46
C THR A 291 -49.18 -4.60 -13.83
N ALA A 292 -49.99 -5.59 -14.17
CA ALA A 292 -49.89 -6.96 -13.64
C ALA A 292 -48.80 -7.81 -14.30
N ASN A 293 -47.64 -7.20 -14.60
CA ASN A 293 -46.53 -7.82 -15.35
C ASN A 293 -45.69 -8.81 -14.52
N TRP A 294 -46.06 -9.03 -13.26
CA TRP A 294 -45.41 -9.95 -12.33
C TRP A 294 -46.26 -11.16 -12.01
N ALA A 295 -45.63 -12.25 -11.58
CA ALA A 295 -46.27 -13.44 -11.04
C ALA A 295 -45.93 -13.57 -9.55
N ASN A 296 -46.96 -13.57 -8.70
CA ASN A 296 -46.88 -14.06 -7.32
C ASN A 296 -47.45 -15.49 -7.32
N ASN A 297 -46.61 -16.51 -7.16
CA ASN A 297 -47.01 -17.92 -7.27
C ASN A 297 -47.91 -18.19 -8.50
N LEU A 298 -47.39 -17.88 -9.69
CA LEU A 298 -48.08 -17.95 -11.01
C LEU A 298 -49.28 -17.00 -11.21
N THR A 299 -49.69 -16.22 -10.20
CA THR A 299 -50.83 -15.30 -10.30
C THR A 299 -50.38 -13.91 -10.79
N PRO A 300 -50.93 -13.38 -11.91
CA PRO A 300 -50.64 -12.03 -12.39
C PRO A 300 -50.89 -10.97 -11.31
N THR A 301 -49.87 -10.16 -11.03
CA THR A 301 -49.78 -9.30 -9.85
C THR A 301 -49.13 -7.97 -10.23
N ALA A 302 -49.65 -6.85 -9.74
CA ALA A 302 -48.98 -5.55 -9.83
C ALA A 302 -47.98 -5.37 -8.67
N TYR A 303 -46.83 -4.79 -8.97
CA TYR A 303 -45.74 -4.57 -8.01
C TYR A 303 -46.10 -3.49 -6.97
N ALA A 304 -45.59 -3.64 -5.75
CA ALA A 304 -45.72 -2.67 -4.66
C ALA A 304 -44.35 -2.40 -4.01
N ALA A 305 -44.17 -1.19 -3.47
CA ALA A 305 -42.96 -0.84 -2.74
C ALA A 305 -42.71 -1.81 -1.58
N GLY A 306 -41.48 -2.31 -1.46
CA GLY A 306 -41.08 -3.36 -0.53
C GLY A 306 -41.11 -4.79 -1.08
N ASP A 307 -41.78 -5.09 -2.20
CA ASP A 307 -41.71 -6.43 -2.81
C ASP A 307 -40.27 -6.80 -3.22
N GLY A 308 -39.91 -8.08 -3.13
CA GLY A 308 -38.72 -8.63 -3.80
C GLY A 308 -39.07 -9.02 -5.24
N VAL A 309 -38.15 -8.81 -6.18
CA VAL A 309 -38.40 -9.09 -7.61
C VAL A 309 -37.31 -9.96 -8.25
N THR A 310 -37.71 -10.85 -9.15
CA THR A 310 -36.82 -11.79 -9.87
C THR A 310 -37.06 -11.78 -11.39
N PHE A 311 -35.98 -11.62 -12.16
CA PHE A 311 -35.94 -11.70 -13.62
C PHE A 311 -35.10 -12.93 -14.04
N ASN A 312 -35.78 -14.03 -14.40
CA ASN A 312 -35.15 -15.32 -14.70
C ASN A 312 -35.42 -15.84 -16.14
N GLY A 313 -36.18 -15.09 -16.94
CA GLY A 313 -36.48 -15.42 -18.34
C GLY A 313 -35.33 -15.15 -19.32
N THR A 314 -35.64 -15.09 -20.61
CA THR A 314 -34.65 -14.98 -21.71
C THR A 314 -34.15 -13.57 -22.00
N GLY A 315 -34.55 -12.56 -21.23
CA GLY A 315 -34.22 -11.15 -21.47
C GLY A 315 -35.40 -10.31 -21.97
N GLY A 316 -35.13 -9.05 -22.33
CA GLY A 316 -36.13 -8.06 -22.72
C GLY A 316 -35.81 -6.65 -22.22
N THR A 317 -36.46 -5.63 -22.76
CA THR A 317 -36.38 -4.24 -22.26
C THR A 317 -37.42 -4.04 -21.16
N ILE A 318 -36.95 -3.77 -19.94
CA ILE A 318 -37.77 -3.47 -18.78
C ILE A 318 -37.84 -1.95 -18.65
N THR A 319 -38.97 -1.38 -19.04
CA THR A 319 -39.22 0.06 -18.95
C THR A 319 -39.53 0.40 -17.50
N LEU A 320 -38.60 1.06 -16.81
CA LEU A 320 -38.86 1.60 -15.47
C LEU A 320 -39.84 2.77 -15.60
N SER A 321 -40.76 2.90 -14.65
CA SER A 321 -41.76 3.97 -14.62
C SER A 321 -42.02 4.38 -13.18
N GLY A 322 -41.60 5.60 -12.83
CA GLY A 322 -41.55 6.10 -11.46
C GLY A 322 -40.39 5.53 -10.63
N ALA A 323 -40.37 5.92 -9.35
CA ALA A 323 -39.33 5.53 -8.40
C ALA A 323 -39.68 4.21 -7.71
N LEU A 324 -38.98 3.15 -8.08
CA LEU A 324 -39.27 1.77 -7.71
C LEU A 324 -38.38 1.34 -6.53
N ALA A 325 -38.97 1.00 -5.40
CA ALA A 325 -38.27 0.65 -4.16
C ALA A 325 -38.51 -0.81 -3.72
N PRO A 326 -38.07 -1.82 -4.50
CA PRO A 326 -38.15 -3.22 -4.10
C PRO A 326 -37.16 -3.52 -2.97
N ILE A 327 -37.42 -4.52 -2.12
CA ILE A 327 -36.43 -4.94 -1.11
C ILE A 327 -35.20 -5.61 -1.75
N SER A 328 -35.40 -6.31 -2.87
CA SER A 328 -34.34 -6.99 -3.61
C SER A 328 -34.67 -7.09 -5.11
N VAL A 329 -33.62 -7.11 -5.94
CA VAL A 329 -33.71 -7.32 -7.39
C VAL A 329 -32.76 -8.45 -7.79
N ASN A 330 -33.29 -9.61 -8.16
CA ASN A 330 -32.51 -10.77 -8.57
C ASN A 330 -32.60 -10.97 -10.09
N VAL A 331 -31.48 -10.96 -10.80
CA VAL A 331 -31.40 -11.20 -12.24
C VAL A 331 -30.61 -12.48 -12.49
N SER A 332 -31.32 -13.52 -12.90
CA SER A 332 -30.85 -14.91 -12.93
C SER A 332 -31.01 -15.59 -14.29
N ASN A 333 -31.18 -14.80 -15.36
CA ASN A 333 -31.28 -15.29 -16.74
C ASN A 333 -30.06 -16.13 -17.16
N ALA A 334 -30.32 -17.35 -17.64
CA ALA A 334 -29.29 -18.27 -18.11
C ALA A 334 -28.63 -17.79 -19.43
N SER A 335 -29.32 -16.97 -20.22
CA SER A 335 -28.85 -16.41 -21.48
C SER A 335 -29.60 -15.11 -21.82
N GLY A 336 -29.26 -14.50 -22.96
CA GLY A 336 -29.89 -13.25 -23.42
C GLY A 336 -29.56 -12.03 -22.56
N THR A 337 -30.28 -10.93 -22.81
CA THR A 337 -30.02 -9.63 -22.19
C THR A 337 -31.30 -9.03 -21.63
N TYR A 338 -31.32 -8.71 -20.34
CA TYR A 338 -32.28 -7.74 -19.79
C TYR A 338 -31.69 -6.33 -19.91
N VAL A 339 -32.47 -5.36 -20.37
CA VAL A 339 -32.10 -3.94 -20.42
C VAL A 339 -33.05 -3.17 -19.52
N PHE A 340 -32.56 -2.53 -18.45
CA PHE A 340 -33.39 -1.68 -17.60
C PHE A 340 -33.21 -0.22 -18.04
N SER A 341 -34.32 0.43 -18.40
CA SER A 341 -34.34 1.76 -19.01
C SER A 341 -35.57 2.54 -18.57
N GLY A 342 -35.40 3.76 -18.09
CA GLY A 342 -36.46 4.72 -17.79
C GLY A 342 -36.47 5.88 -18.79
N ALA A 343 -37.60 6.55 -18.94
CA ALA A 343 -37.72 7.68 -19.88
C ALA A 343 -37.21 9.01 -19.27
N THR A 344 -37.18 9.10 -17.94
CA THR A 344 -36.89 10.30 -17.16
C THR A 344 -35.99 10.01 -15.96
N ALA A 345 -35.42 11.05 -15.35
CA ALA A 345 -34.62 10.93 -14.11
C ALA A 345 -35.44 10.49 -12.87
N THR A 346 -36.77 10.40 -12.99
CA THR A 346 -37.65 9.82 -11.97
C THR A 346 -37.89 8.32 -12.15
N ASP A 347 -37.51 7.73 -13.29
CA ASP A 347 -37.77 6.34 -13.67
C ASP A 347 -36.57 5.44 -13.31
N LYS A 348 -36.53 5.01 -12.04
CA LYS A 348 -35.32 4.47 -11.39
C LYS A 348 -35.61 3.45 -10.29
N ILE A 349 -34.61 2.64 -9.97
CA ILE A 349 -34.58 1.80 -8.76
C ILE A 349 -33.97 2.62 -7.61
N THR A 350 -34.63 2.64 -6.45
CA THR A 350 -34.35 3.56 -5.34
C THR A 350 -34.43 2.92 -3.95
N GLY A 351 -33.98 3.63 -2.92
CA GLY A 351 -34.08 3.20 -1.52
C GLY A 351 -33.09 2.09 -1.14
N ALA A 352 -33.47 1.22 -0.19
CA ALA A 352 -32.58 0.21 0.38
C ALA A 352 -32.38 -1.04 -0.51
N THR A 353 -32.80 -1.02 -1.78
CA THR A 353 -32.72 -2.17 -2.69
C THR A 353 -31.30 -2.72 -2.81
N ALA A 354 -31.17 -4.05 -2.66
CA ALA A 354 -29.97 -4.78 -3.08
C ALA A 354 -30.22 -5.47 -4.44
N LEU A 355 -29.33 -5.25 -5.41
CA LEU A 355 -29.36 -5.91 -6.71
C LEU A 355 -28.40 -7.11 -6.73
N THR A 356 -28.83 -8.25 -7.26
CA THR A 356 -28.03 -9.45 -7.45
C THR A 356 -28.13 -9.93 -8.89
N LYS A 357 -26.98 -10.21 -9.51
CA LYS A 357 -26.86 -10.73 -10.88
C LYS A 357 -26.10 -12.05 -10.85
N ALA A 358 -26.82 -13.15 -11.05
CA ALA A 358 -26.32 -14.52 -10.83
C ALA A 358 -26.37 -15.42 -12.07
N GLY A 359 -27.27 -15.17 -13.01
CA GLY A 359 -27.39 -15.97 -14.24
C GLY A 359 -26.30 -15.65 -15.27
N ALA A 360 -25.99 -16.59 -16.17
CA ALA A 360 -24.89 -16.43 -17.14
C ALA A 360 -25.16 -15.40 -18.26
N GLY A 361 -26.40 -14.92 -18.42
CA GLY A 361 -26.75 -13.87 -19.39
C GLY A 361 -26.25 -12.47 -19.00
N ILE A 362 -26.84 -11.45 -19.63
CA ILE A 362 -26.46 -10.03 -19.47
C ILE A 362 -27.60 -9.24 -18.80
N LEU A 363 -27.22 -8.27 -17.96
CA LEU A 363 -28.07 -7.17 -17.50
C LEU A 363 -27.44 -5.84 -17.93
N GLN A 364 -28.13 -5.01 -18.69
CA GLN A 364 -27.68 -3.66 -19.03
C GLN A 364 -28.51 -2.63 -18.25
N LEU A 365 -27.85 -1.68 -17.60
CA LEU A 365 -28.50 -0.62 -16.82
C LEU A 365 -28.24 0.74 -17.49
N THR A 366 -29.31 1.36 -18.01
CA THR A 366 -29.26 2.62 -18.77
C THR A 366 -29.94 3.80 -18.07
N SER A 367 -30.74 3.55 -17.02
CA SER A 367 -31.18 4.59 -16.07
C SER A 367 -30.13 4.87 -15.01
N ASP A 368 -30.04 6.12 -14.57
CA ASP A 368 -29.44 6.42 -13.26
C ASP A 368 -30.35 5.91 -12.14
N ASN A 369 -29.73 5.28 -11.15
CA ASN A 369 -30.37 4.71 -9.98
C ASN A 369 -29.74 5.33 -8.72
N ASP A 370 -30.45 5.29 -7.60
CA ASP A 370 -29.94 5.81 -6.31
C ASP A 370 -30.09 4.82 -5.14
N TYR A 371 -30.40 3.55 -5.42
CA TYR A 371 -30.45 2.50 -4.40
C TYR A 371 -29.12 2.33 -3.64
N SER A 372 -29.22 2.10 -2.34
CA SER A 372 -28.07 2.04 -1.42
C SER A 372 -27.70 0.64 -0.93
N GLY A 373 -28.53 -0.38 -1.17
CA GLY A 373 -28.28 -1.76 -0.77
C GLY A 373 -27.16 -2.47 -1.55
N GLY A 374 -26.66 -1.86 -2.63
CA GLY A 374 -25.51 -2.33 -3.41
C GLY A 374 -25.85 -3.33 -4.52
N THR A 375 -24.81 -3.76 -5.24
CA THR A 375 -24.91 -4.64 -6.41
C THR A 375 -23.96 -5.82 -6.31
N THR A 376 -24.47 -7.04 -6.23
CA THR A 376 -23.67 -8.27 -6.25
C THR A 376 -23.68 -8.91 -7.63
N ILE A 377 -22.50 -9.21 -8.19
CA ILE A 377 -22.34 -9.86 -9.50
C ILE A 377 -21.65 -11.22 -9.33
N SER A 378 -22.47 -12.26 -9.13
CA SER A 378 -22.03 -13.64 -8.96
C SER A 378 -22.02 -14.46 -10.26
N GLY A 379 -22.62 -13.97 -11.35
CA GLY A 379 -22.58 -14.64 -12.65
C GLY A 379 -22.95 -13.78 -13.85
N GLY A 380 -22.42 -14.14 -15.02
CA GLY A 380 -22.59 -13.40 -16.28
C GLY A 380 -22.07 -11.96 -16.19
N THR A 381 -22.72 -11.04 -16.91
CA THR A 381 -22.27 -9.64 -17.01
C THR A 381 -23.33 -8.62 -16.58
N ILE A 382 -22.93 -7.55 -15.89
CA ILE A 382 -23.66 -6.27 -15.88
C ILE A 382 -22.96 -5.28 -16.81
N VAL A 383 -23.69 -4.60 -17.68
CA VAL A 383 -23.20 -3.53 -18.56
C VAL A 383 -23.74 -2.19 -18.08
N VAL A 384 -22.87 -1.18 -17.97
CA VAL A 384 -23.25 0.19 -17.59
C VAL A 384 -22.58 1.23 -18.49
N ASP A 385 -23.29 2.32 -18.77
CA ASP A 385 -22.88 3.40 -19.68
C ASP A 385 -22.79 4.80 -19.01
N GLY A 386 -22.94 4.86 -17.69
CA GLY A 386 -22.91 6.11 -16.92
C GLY A 386 -22.49 5.91 -15.45
N ALA A 387 -22.34 7.02 -14.72
CA ALA A 387 -21.81 7.04 -13.36
C ALA A 387 -22.73 6.40 -12.31
N SER A 388 -24.04 6.67 -12.35
CA SER A 388 -24.99 6.32 -11.28
C SER A 388 -25.87 5.10 -11.63
N ARG A 389 -25.52 4.32 -12.64
CA ARG A 389 -26.31 3.13 -13.05
C ARG A 389 -26.43 2.07 -11.96
N LEU A 390 -25.46 1.99 -11.05
CA LEU A 390 -25.33 0.98 -9.99
C LEU A 390 -25.81 1.45 -8.61
N GLY A 391 -26.55 2.56 -8.56
CA GLY A 391 -26.93 3.18 -7.29
C GLY A 391 -25.74 3.78 -6.55
N THR A 392 -25.84 3.86 -5.22
CA THR A 392 -24.81 4.41 -4.32
C THR A 392 -24.09 3.34 -3.49
N GLY A 393 -24.66 2.14 -3.38
CA GLY A 393 -24.10 1.04 -2.58
C GLY A 393 -22.89 0.35 -3.21
N THR A 394 -22.24 -0.53 -2.44
CA THR A 394 -21.04 -1.29 -2.85
C THR A 394 -21.32 -2.22 -4.05
N ILE A 395 -20.36 -2.29 -4.97
CA ILE A 395 -20.31 -3.30 -6.05
C ILE A 395 -19.51 -4.50 -5.53
N ALA A 396 -20.13 -5.67 -5.42
CA ALA A 396 -19.50 -6.91 -5.00
C ALA A 396 -19.34 -7.89 -6.18
N LEU A 397 -18.12 -8.02 -6.70
CA LEU A 397 -17.76 -9.05 -7.68
C LEU A 397 -17.56 -10.39 -6.96
N ALA A 398 -18.27 -11.43 -7.41
CA ALA A 398 -18.28 -12.75 -6.80
C ALA A 398 -18.31 -13.87 -7.88
N GLY A 399 -17.51 -13.71 -8.93
CA GLY A 399 -17.41 -14.61 -10.09
C GLY A 399 -17.95 -14.01 -11.40
N GLY A 400 -18.76 -12.96 -11.35
CA GLY A 400 -19.29 -12.28 -12.53
C GLY A 400 -18.42 -11.13 -13.07
N THR A 401 -18.93 -10.46 -14.11
CA THR A 401 -18.26 -9.35 -14.81
C THR A 401 -19.03 -8.03 -14.70
N LEU A 402 -18.33 -6.94 -14.40
CA LEU A 402 -18.82 -5.58 -14.65
C LEU A 402 -18.18 -5.05 -15.94
N GLN A 403 -19.00 -4.77 -16.95
CA GLN A 403 -18.56 -4.12 -18.19
C GLN A 403 -18.89 -2.62 -18.16
N LEU A 404 -17.84 -1.81 -18.26
CA LEU A 404 -17.90 -0.36 -18.32
C LEU A 404 -17.82 0.05 -19.80
N ALA A 405 -18.95 0.48 -20.36
CA ALA A 405 -19.08 0.82 -21.78
C ALA A 405 -18.27 2.07 -22.18
N ALA A 406 -18.27 2.39 -23.49
CA ALA A 406 -17.68 3.60 -24.02
C ALA A 406 -18.43 4.86 -23.52
N GLY A 407 -17.70 5.95 -23.25
CA GLY A 407 -18.23 7.13 -22.56
C GLY A 407 -17.12 7.88 -21.80
N THR A 408 -17.50 8.86 -20.98
CA THR A 408 -16.59 9.58 -20.06
C THR A 408 -17.29 9.77 -18.72
N TYR A 409 -17.04 8.87 -17.76
CA TYR A 409 -17.65 8.88 -16.44
C TYR A 409 -16.76 8.14 -15.41
N THR A 410 -16.98 8.42 -14.14
CA THR A 410 -16.34 7.75 -12.99
C THR A 410 -17.40 7.03 -12.18
N VAL A 411 -17.15 5.79 -11.80
CA VAL A 411 -18.00 5.03 -10.88
C VAL A 411 -17.57 5.33 -9.44
N ALA A 412 -18.45 5.94 -8.65
CA ALA A 412 -18.12 6.40 -7.30
C ALA A 412 -18.27 5.30 -6.22
N ASN A 413 -18.95 4.21 -6.55
CA ASN A 413 -19.25 3.10 -5.65
C ASN A 413 -17.97 2.44 -5.11
N ALA A 414 -18.01 2.00 -3.86
CA ALA A 414 -16.99 1.10 -3.31
C ALA A 414 -17.00 -0.24 -4.07
N LEU A 415 -15.83 -0.84 -4.23
CA LEU A 415 -15.63 -2.14 -4.88
C LEU A 415 -15.28 -3.19 -3.83
N SER A 416 -15.89 -4.37 -3.94
CA SER A 416 -15.53 -5.57 -3.20
C SER A 416 -15.29 -6.69 -4.21
N VAL A 417 -14.17 -7.40 -4.09
CA VAL A 417 -13.85 -8.58 -4.90
C VAL A 417 -13.80 -9.76 -3.93
N ALA A 418 -14.87 -10.55 -3.90
CA ALA A 418 -15.00 -11.70 -3.01
C ALA A 418 -14.00 -12.81 -3.38
N ALA A 419 -13.88 -13.85 -2.53
CA ALA A 419 -12.93 -14.95 -2.73
C ALA A 419 -13.07 -15.71 -4.07
N ALA A 420 -14.25 -15.68 -4.70
CA ALA A 420 -14.47 -16.21 -6.05
C ALA A 420 -13.85 -15.36 -7.18
N GLY A 421 -13.27 -14.19 -6.85
CA GLY A 421 -12.77 -13.21 -7.81
C GLY A 421 -13.88 -12.52 -8.60
N GLY A 422 -13.51 -11.96 -9.74
CA GLY A 422 -14.43 -11.43 -10.74
C GLY A 422 -13.74 -10.51 -11.74
N SER A 423 -14.48 -10.07 -12.74
CA SER A 423 -13.92 -9.29 -13.86
C SER A 423 -14.46 -7.86 -13.93
N ILE A 424 -13.60 -6.94 -14.37
CA ILE A 424 -14.01 -5.61 -14.84
C ILE A 424 -13.49 -5.46 -16.28
N ASP A 425 -14.42 -5.30 -17.22
CA ASP A 425 -14.11 -4.98 -18.62
C ASP A 425 -14.17 -3.46 -18.83
N ALA A 426 -13.06 -2.90 -19.29
CA ALA A 426 -12.92 -1.49 -19.63
C ALA A 426 -12.28 -1.39 -21.02
N ALA A 427 -13.11 -1.24 -22.05
CA ALA A 427 -12.67 -1.11 -23.43
C ALA A 427 -11.97 0.23 -23.72
N ALA A 428 -12.26 1.26 -22.93
CA ALA A 428 -11.66 2.60 -22.93
C ALA A 428 -11.36 3.06 -21.48
N ASP A 429 -10.69 4.20 -21.29
CA ASP A 429 -10.13 4.60 -20.00
C ASP A 429 -11.20 4.93 -18.92
N ARG A 430 -11.33 4.09 -17.90
CA ARG A 430 -12.34 4.20 -16.81
C ARG A 430 -11.69 4.39 -15.45
N THR A 431 -12.44 5.04 -14.54
CA THR A 431 -12.06 5.17 -13.13
C THR A 431 -13.17 4.65 -12.22
N ILE A 432 -12.79 3.87 -11.21
CA ILE A 432 -13.60 3.59 -10.02
C ILE A 432 -12.94 4.35 -8.87
N SER A 433 -13.62 5.35 -8.31
CA SER A 433 -13.04 6.22 -7.26
C SER A 433 -13.35 5.78 -5.83
N GLY A 434 -14.31 4.86 -5.64
CA GLY A 434 -14.55 4.24 -4.35
C GLY A 434 -13.41 3.34 -3.90
N ALA A 435 -13.31 3.09 -2.58
CA ALA A 435 -12.33 2.17 -2.02
C ALA A 435 -12.56 0.73 -2.51
N ALA A 436 -11.49 -0.04 -2.67
CA ALA A 436 -11.52 -1.39 -3.23
C ALA A 436 -11.01 -2.43 -2.23
N ALA A 437 -11.86 -3.35 -1.80
CA ALA A 437 -11.52 -4.45 -0.90
C ALA A 437 -11.38 -5.76 -1.69
N LEU A 438 -10.18 -6.33 -1.73
CA LEU A 438 -9.86 -7.53 -2.51
C LEU A 438 -9.62 -8.73 -1.58
N ALA A 439 -10.46 -9.76 -1.71
CA ALA A 439 -10.31 -11.08 -1.11
C ALA A 439 -10.17 -12.21 -2.14
N GLY A 440 -10.31 -11.90 -3.43
CA GLY A 440 -10.03 -12.79 -4.56
C GLY A 440 -9.28 -12.07 -5.67
N VAL A 441 -9.03 -12.77 -6.78
CA VAL A 441 -8.34 -12.20 -7.95
C VAL A 441 -9.27 -11.27 -8.73
N LEU A 442 -8.83 -10.03 -8.92
CA LEU A 442 -9.47 -9.08 -9.83
C LEU A 442 -8.93 -9.28 -11.25
N THR A 443 -9.82 -9.59 -12.19
CA THR A 443 -9.48 -9.68 -13.62
C THR A 443 -9.84 -8.39 -14.34
N LYS A 444 -8.85 -7.75 -14.98
CA LYS A 444 -9.01 -6.59 -15.86
C LYS A 444 -9.07 -7.05 -17.32
N LEU A 445 -10.21 -6.81 -17.96
CA LEU A 445 -10.47 -7.07 -19.39
C LEU A 445 -10.53 -5.75 -20.18
N GLY A 446 -10.56 -5.84 -21.52
CA GLY A 446 -10.66 -4.69 -22.42
C GLY A 446 -9.34 -3.94 -22.59
N THR A 447 -9.21 -3.18 -23.68
CA THR A 447 -7.96 -2.51 -24.07
C THR A 447 -7.67 -1.20 -23.35
N GLY A 448 -8.67 -0.59 -22.72
CA GLY A 448 -8.51 0.70 -22.03
C GLY A 448 -7.83 0.58 -20.68
N THR A 449 -7.50 1.74 -20.10
CA THR A 449 -7.00 1.86 -18.73
C THR A 449 -8.13 1.66 -17.73
N LEU A 450 -7.90 0.92 -16.64
CA LEU A 450 -8.79 0.94 -15.47
C LEU A 450 -8.05 1.50 -14.26
N THR A 451 -8.52 2.62 -13.74
CA THR A 451 -7.97 3.25 -12.53
C THR A 451 -8.82 2.89 -11.31
N LEU A 452 -8.21 2.25 -10.32
CA LEU A 452 -8.74 2.12 -8.97
C LEU A 452 -8.23 3.31 -8.15
N GLY A 453 -9.02 4.39 -8.09
CA GLY A 453 -8.62 5.67 -7.48
C GLY A 453 -8.79 5.73 -5.96
N GLY A 454 -9.65 4.89 -5.38
CA GLY A 454 -9.80 4.78 -3.93
C GLY A 454 -8.71 3.93 -3.28
N THR A 455 -8.65 3.97 -1.94
CA THR A 455 -7.75 3.10 -1.16
C THR A 455 -8.03 1.63 -1.46
N ILE A 456 -7.00 0.86 -1.79
CA ILE A 456 -7.09 -0.59 -1.97
C ILE A 456 -6.71 -1.28 -0.66
N SER A 457 -7.52 -2.25 -0.24
CA SER A 457 -7.20 -3.20 0.83
C SER A 457 -7.25 -4.63 0.31
N SER A 458 -6.42 -5.51 0.86
CA SER A 458 -6.14 -6.83 0.27
C SER A 458 -5.91 -7.90 1.35
N SER A 459 -6.72 -8.95 1.34
CA SER A 459 -6.59 -10.12 2.24
C SER A 459 -6.03 -11.34 1.51
N ALA A 460 -5.88 -12.47 2.22
CA ALA A 460 -5.59 -13.76 1.59
C ALA A 460 -6.55 -14.03 0.41
N GLY A 461 -6.01 -14.54 -0.70
CA GLY A 461 -6.73 -14.70 -1.98
C GLY A 461 -6.65 -13.51 -2.95
N ALA A 462 -6.22 -12.33 -2.51
CA ALA A 462 -6.09 -11.15 -3.38
C ALA A 462 -5.01 -11.32 -4.46
N GLY A 463 -5.30 -10.91 -5.69
CA GLY A 463 -4.35 -10.89 -6.81
C GLY A 463 -4.90 -10.16 -8.03
N PHE A 464 -4.11 -10.04 -9.09
CA PHE A 464 -4.44 -9.27 -10.29
C PHE A 464 -4.21 -10.07 -11.57
N ASN A 465 -5.21 -10.11 -12.45
CA ASN A 465 -5.09 -10.69 -13.79
C ASN A 465 -5.39 -9.61 -14.84
N VAL A 466 -4.36 -8.99 -15.42
CA VAL A 466 -4.50 -7.93 -16.42
C VAL A 466 -4.42 -8.55 -17.80
N ALA A 467 -5.56 -8.87 -18.40
CA ALA A 467 -5.61 -9.51 -19.71
C ALA A 467 -5.27 -8.54 -20.87
N ALA A 468 -5.63 -7.26 -20.74
CA ALA A 468 -5.35 -6.22 -21.71
C ALA A 468 -5.40 -4.81 -21.09
N GLY A 469 -4.80 -3.84 -21.79
CA GLY A 469 -4.68 -2.46 -21.34
C GLY A 469 -3.77 -2.30 -20.12
N ASP A 470 -4.00 -1.25 -19.34
CA ASP A 470 -3.31 -0.99 -18.08
C ASP A 470 -4.31 -1.04 -16.91
N LEU A 471 -3.91 -1.67 -15.79
CA LEU A 471 -4.59 -1.57 -14.50
C LEU A 471 -3.80 -0.62 -13.61
N VAL A 472 -4.39 0.54 -13.28
CA VAL A 472 -3.76 1.59 -12.50
C VAL A 472 -4.21 1.51 -11.04
N LEU A 473 -3.26 1.27 -10.14
CA LEU A 473 -3.47 1.39 -8.70
C LEU A 473 -3.26 2.87 -8.33
N GLY A 474 -4.36 3.62 -8.31
CA GLY A 474 -4.40 5.07 -8.22
C GLY A 474 -4.35 5.64 -6.80
N GLN A 475 -4.30 4.80 -5.78
CA GLN A 475 -4.20 5.25 -4.38
C GLN A 475 -2.93 6.08 -4.12
N ALA A 476 -3.07 7.16 -3.34
CA ALA A 476 -1.95 8.08 -3.06
C ALA A 476 -0.80 7.43 -2.28
N SER A 477 -1.08 6.44 -1.43
CA SER A 477 -0.10 5.61 -0.72
C SER A 477 -0.78 4.37 -0.11
N GLY A 478 -0.02 3.54 0.59
CA GLY A 478 -0.54 2.39 1.36
C GLY A 478 0.11 1.07 0.97
N ILE A 479 -0.49 -0.04 1.40
CA ILE A 479 0.01 -1.40 1.13
C ILE A 479 -1.00 -2.14 0.27
N VAL A 480 -0.55 -2.68 -0.87
CA VAL A 480 -1.28 -3.61 -1.71
C VAL A 480 -0.58 -4.96 -1.63
N LYS A 481 -1.27 -5.98 -1.13
CA LYS A 481 -0.74 -7.34 -0.99
C LYS A 481 -1.27 -8.26 -2.10
N VAL A 482 -0.40 -9.09 -2.64
CA VAL A 482 -0.69 -10.18 -3.57
C VAL A 482 -0.48 -11.50 -2.84
N PHE A 483 -1.58 -12.24 -2.66
CA PHE A 483 -1.65 -13.56 -2.02
C PHE A 483 -2.16 -14.66 -2.97
N ALA A 484 -2.37 -14.33 -4.24
CA ALA A 484 -2.71 -15.26 -5.31
C ALA A 484 -1.90 -14.97 -6.57
N ASN A 485 -1.63 -16.01 -7.36
CA ASN A 485 -0.93 -15.89 -8.63
C ASN A 485 -1.60 -14.88 -9.55
N SER A 486 -0.78 -13.98 -10.09
CA SER A 486 -1.19 -12.79 -10.83
C SER A 486 -0.54 -12.82 -12.22
N THR A 487 -1.33 -12.52 -13.25
CA THR A 487 -0.93 -12.63 -14.65
C THR A 487 -1.06 -11.27 -15.34
N LEU A 488 0.00 -10.80 -15.96
CA LEU A 488 0.11 -9.51 -16.64
C LEU A 488 0.36 -9.76 -18.13
N THR A 489 -0.71 -9.70 -18.92
CA THR A 489 -0.64 -9.62 -20.39
C THR A 489 -0.72 -8.16 -20.84
N GLY A 490 -1.63 -7.40 -20.21
CA GLY A 490 -1.50 -5.95 -20.07
C GLY A 490 -0.63 -5.58 -18.85
N ASN A 491 -0.55 -4.29 -18.53
CA ASN A 491 0.39 -3.79 -17.50
C ASN A 491 -0.30 -3.48 -16.17
N LEU A 492 0.46 -3.57 -15.07
CA LEU A 492 0.07 -3.03 -13.77
C LEU A 492 0.80 -1.70 -13.54
N VAL A 493 0.12 -0.66 -13.08
CA VAL A 493 0.70 0.69 -12.90
C VAL A 493 0.57 1.13 -11.44
N LEU A 494 1.68 1.55 -10.84
CA LEU A 494 1.74 2.01 -9.46
C LEU A 494 1.87 3.55 -9.44
N SER A 495 0.77 4.24 -9.14
CA SER A 495 0.67 5.70 -9.32
C SER A 495 1.01 6.55 -8.10
N GLY A 496 1.05 5.97 -6.90
CA GLY A 496 1.59 6.60 -5.70
C GLY A 496 2.79 5.84 -5.12
N PRO A 497 3.43 6.36 -4.06
CA PRO A 497 4.31 5.62 -3.15
C PRO A 497 3.55 4.49 -2.43
N ILE A 498 3.25 3.46 -3.21
CA ILE A 498 2.58 2.21 -2.83
C ILE A 498 3.66 1.22 -2.41
N ARG A 499 3.40 0.50 -1.32
CA ARG A 499 4.08 -0.74 -0.99
C ARG A 499 3.36 -1.89 -1.69
N PHE A 500 4.01 -2.52 -2.65
CA PHE A 500 3.53 -3.71 -3.36
C PHE A 500 4.18 -4.95 -2.74
N ASP A 501 3.39 -5.70 -1.97
CA ASP A 501 3.82 -6.86 -1.18
C ASP A 501 3.42 -8.17 -1.88
N VAL A 502 4.39 -9.00 -2.31
CA VAL A 502 4.11 -10.30 -2.95
C VAL A 502 4.41 -11.44 -1.99
N ASN A 503 3.36 -12.14 -1.57
CA ASN A 503 3.30 -12.99 -0.37
C ASN A 503 2.74 -14.39 -0.67
N GLY A 504 2.83 -15.30 0.30
CA GLY A 504 2.23 -16.64 0.24
C GLY A 504 2.79 -17.52 -0.89
N SER A 505 4.06 -17.33 -1.26
CA SER A 505 4.68 -17.94 -2.45
C SER A 505 4.02 -17.54 -3.80
N SER A 506 3.26 -16.44 -3.83
CA SER A 506 2.58 -15.98 -5.06
C SER A 506 3.55 -15.54 -6.14
N THR A 507 3.14 -15.73 -7.39
CA THR A 507 3.84 -15.23 -8.58
C THR A 507 3.13 -14.03 -9.19
N VAL A 508 3.90 -13.06 -9.69
CA VAL A 508 3.41 -12.00 -10.61
C VAL A 508 4.17 -12.17 -11.91
N SER A 509 3.47 -12.54 -12.98
CA SER A 509 4.08 -13.13 -14.18
C SER A 509 3.38 -12.73 -15.47
N GLY A 510 4.04 -12.90 -16.62
CA GLY A 510 3.50 -12.62 -17.95
C GLY A 510 4.31 -11.56 -18.72
N PRO A 511 3.99 -11.33 -20.01
CA PRO A 511 4.75 -10.44 -20.89
C PRO A 511 4.55 -8.94 -20.60
N GLY A 512 3.50 -8.57 -19.88
CA GLY A 512 3.25 -7.21 -19.42
C GLY A 512 4.15 -6.82 -18.23
N ALA A 513 4.31 -5.52 -18.03
CA ALA A 513 5.20 -4.95 -17.01
C ALA A 513 4.45 -4.42 -15.77
N ILE A 514 5.18 -4.29 -14.67
CA ILE A 514 4.81 -3.40 -13.56
C ILE A 514 5.47 -2.04 -13.81
N LYS A 515 4.68 -1.05 -14.20
CA LYS A 515 5.09 0.33 -14.47
C LYS A 515 5.04 1.15 -13.19
N VAL A 516 6.16 1.75 -12.80
CA VAL A 516 6.25 2.65 -11.64
C VAL A 516 6.33 4.08 -12.16
N VAL A 517 5.34 4.91 -11.80
CA VAL A 517 5.24 6.30 -12.31
C VAL A 517 5.47 7.37 -11.23
N SER A 518 5.70 6.97 -9.98
CA SER A 518 5.99 7.88 -8.86
C SER A 518 7.18 7.39 -8.03
N SER A 519 7.91 8.33 -7.43
CA SER A 519 9.01 8.05 -6.51
C SER A 519 8.48 7.53 -5.16
N GLY A 520 9.27 6.73 -4.45
CA GLY A 520 8.93 6.21 -3.12
C GLY A 520 8.10 4.92 -3.09
N THR A 521 7.84 4.30 -4.25
CA THR A 521 7.30 2.94 -4.33
C THR A 521 8.24 1.93 -3.67
N LEU A 522 7.67 0.96 -2.96
CA LEU A 522 8.38 -0.13 -2.29
C LEU A 522 7.90 -1.48 -2.83
N PHE A 523 8.82 -2.32 -3.32
CA PHE A 523 8.55 -3.72 -3.63
C PHE A 523 9.09 -4.63 -2.52
N SER A 524 8.23 -5.43 -1.91
CA SER A 524 8.63 -6.30 -0.81
C SER A 524 7.74 -7.54 -0.69
N ASN A 525 7.93 -8.30 0.39
CA ASN A 525 6.91 -9.16 0.99
C ASN A 525 6.59 -8.67 2.40
N SER A 526 5.51 -9.18 3.00
CA SER A 526 5.11 -8.91 4.38
C SER A 526 5.89 -9.73 5.41
N SER A 527 5.81 -9.32 6.68
CA SER A 527 6.34 -10.05 7.84
C SER A 527 5.60 -11.37 8.07
N GLY A 528 6.32 -12.49 8.15
CA GLY A 528 5.76 -13.83 8.43
C GLY A 528 5.15 -14.57 7.23
N ASP A 529 4.93 -13.90 6.09
CA ASP A 529 4.38 -14.50 4.87
C ASP A 529 5.50 -15.02 3.94
N LEU A 530 5.42 -16.28 3.49
CA LEU A 530 6.36 -16.85 2.50
C LEU A 530 6.53 -15.89 1.31
N GLY A 531 7.76 -15.52 0.98
CA GLY A 531 8.04 -14.53 -0.05
C GLY A 531 7.66 -14.99 -1.47
N GLY A 532 7.23 -14.04 -2.29
CA GLY A 532 6.78 -14.28 -3.66
C GLY A 532 7.86 -14.13 -4.74
N THR A 533 7.43 -14.22 -6.00
CA THR A 533 8.28 -14.06 -7.19
C THR A 533 7.64 -13.12 -8.20
N ILE A 534 8.40 -12.17 -8.73
CA ILE A 534 7.99 -11.26 -9.82
C ILE A 534 8.79 -11.63 -11.07
N THR A 535 8.19 -12.33 -12.03
CA THR A 535 8.83 -12.66 -13.32
C THR A 535 8.55 -11.65 -14.43
N SER A 536 7.47 -10.87 -14.30
CA SER A 536 7.25 -9.66 -15.11
C SER A 536 8.33 -8.60 -14.87
N GLU A 537 8.56 -7.72 -15.85
CA GLU A 537 9.54 -6.63 -15.72
C GLU A 537 9.01 -5.51 -14.80
N ILE A 538 9.90 -4.95 -13.97
CA ILE A 538 9.62 -3.72 -13.21
C ILE A 538 10.26 -2.54 -13.95
N ILE A 539 9.45 -1.65 -14.52
CA ILE A 539 9.91 -0.45 -15.25
C ILE A 539 9.79 0.77 -14.34
N LEU A 540 10.92 1.34 -13.95
CA LEU A 540 11.00 2.50 -13.07
C LEU A 540 10.96 3.82 -13.85
N ASN A 541 10.22 4.81 -13.33
CA ASN A 541 10.02 6.11 -13.98
C ASN A 541 9.45 5.97 -15.40
N ASN A 542 8.38 5.18 -15.55
CA ASN A 542 7.71 4.92 -16.83
C ASN A 542 7.03 6.18 -17.42
N THR A 543 6.96 7.29 -16.67
CA THR A 543 6.54 8.60 -17.18
C THR A 543 7.62 9.32 -17.98
N GLY A 544 8.88 8.87 -17.94
CA GLY A 544 9.99 9.58 -18.57
C GLY A 544 10.31 10.92 -17.90
N ALA A 545 10.01 11.07 -16.61
CA ALA A 545 10.32 12.27 -15.86
C ALA A 545 11.84 12.47 -15.76
N ALA A 546 12.29 13.73 -15.81
CA ALA A 546 13.72 14.06 -15.83
C ALA A 546 14.45 13.50 -14.60
N PHE A 547 15.35 12.54 -14.83
CA PHE A 547 16.08 11.82 -13.80
C PHE A 547 17.51 12.37 -13.64
N THR A 548 17.87 12.70 -12.41
CA THR A 548 19.26 13.01 -12.03
C THR A 548 19.79 11.85 -11.18
N LYS A 549 20.81 11.14 -11.69
CA LYS A 549 21.51 10.06 -10.95
C LYS A 549 22.15 10.61 -9.68
N GLY A 550 22.10 9.87 -8.58
CA GLY A 550 22.76 10.26 -7.34
C GLY A 550 24.27 10.45 -7.52
N ALA A 551 24.84 11.43 -6.83
CA ALA A 551 26.16 11.98 -7.14
C ALA A 551 27.02 12.21 -5.88
N TRP A 552 28.33 12.31 -6.10
CA TRP A 552 29.31 12.62 -5.05
C TRP A 552 29.67 14.11 -5.09
N THR A 553 29.65 14.74 -3.91
CA THR A 553 30.08 16.13 -3.70
C THR A 553 31.15 16.12 -2.62
N GLY A 554 32.42 16.07 -3.02
CA GLY A 554 33.50 15.70 -2.11
C GLY A 554 33.27 14.28 -1.56
N THR A 555 33.40 14.11 -0.24
CA THR A 555 33.15 12.83 0.46
C THR A 555 31.67 12.50 0.68
N THR A 556 30.74 13.40 0.33
CA THR A 556 29.30 13.21 0.59
C THR A 556 28.59 12.63 -0.63
N TYR A 557 27.89 11.50 -0.46
CA TYR A 557 26.96 10.98 -1.46
C TYR A 557 25.56 11.58 -1.28
N ALA A 558 25.00 12.11 -2.35
CA ALA A 558 23.61 12.56 -2.43
C ALA A 558 22.80 11.61 -3.34
N PRO A 559 21.86 10.82 -2.81
CA PRO A 559 20.92 10.03 -3.62
C PRO A 559 20.03 10.92 -4.50
N SER A 560 19.52 10.36 -5.61
CA SER A 560 18.51 11.04 -6.45
C SER A 560 17.29 11.48 -5.65
N THR A 561 16.97 12.78 -5.72
CA THR A 561 15.70 13.34 -5.26
C THR A 561 14.60 13.29 -6.32
N SER A 562 14.96 13.04 -7.59
CA SER A 562 14.04 13.03 -8.74
C SER A 562 13.19 11.75 -8.83
N PHE A 563 13.83 10.59 -8.63
CA PHE A 563 13.16 9.29 -8.60
C PHE A 563 14.02 8.28 -7.83
N ALA A 564 13.44 7.65 -6.82
CA ALA A 564 14.04 6.59 -6.03
C ALA A 564 13.00 5.49 -5.75
N THR A 565 13.42 4.24 -5.85
CA THR A 565 12.57 3.05 -5.62
C THR A 565 13.22 2.14 -4.59
N THR A 566 12.45 1.60 -3.64
CA THR A 566 12.97 0.66 -2.64
C THR A 566 12.54 -0.77 -2.98
N ILE A 567 13.43 -1.75 -2.85
CA ILE A 567 13.16 -3.16 -3.20
C ILE A 567 13.83 -4.07 -2.17
N GLY A 568 13.12 -5.04 -1.59
CA GLY A 568 13.74 -6.05 -0.73
C GLY A 568 12.78 -6.92 0.07
N GLY A 569 13.27 -8.09 0.51
CA GLY A 569 12.53 -8.96 1.42
C GLY A 569 12.43 -8.38 2.83
N THR A 570 11.34 -8.68 3.54
CA THR A 570 11.19 -8.37 4.98
C THR A 570 11.20 -9.65 5.81
N THR A 571 10.47 -9.71 6.92
CA THR A 571 10.48 -10.81 7.90
C THR A 571 9.80 -12.11 7.42
N GLY A 572 9.18 -12.16 6.24
CA GLY A 572 8.42 -13.33 5.77
C GLY A 572 9.18 -14.38 4.96
N GLY A 573 10.28 -14.00 4.29
CA GLY A 573 11.02 -14.90 3.40
C GLY A 573 11.69 -14.16 2.24
N ALA A 574 12.25 -14.91 1.29
CA ALA A 574 12.96 -14.35 0.14
C ALA A 574 11.99 -13.85 -0.97
N LEU A 575 12.27 -12.67 -1.51
CA LEU A 575 11.59 -12.12 -2.69
C LEU A 575 12.47 -12.39 -3.92
N SER A 576 11.90 -13.02 -4.95
CA SER A 576 12.58 -13.17 -6.25
C SER A 576 12.05 -12.15 -7.25
N VAL A 577 12.92 -11.51 -8.01
CA VAL A 577 12.59 -10.58 -9.10
C VAL A 577 13.38 -10.97 -10.34
N ASN A 578 12.76 -10.86 -11.52
CA ASN A 578 13.44 -11.03 -12.81
C ASN A 578 14.39 -9.84 -13.08
N LYS A 579 13.88 -8.76 -13.67
CA LYS A 579 14.69 -7.58 -14.01
C LYS A 579 13.99 -6.27 -13.70
N ILE A 580 14.81 -5.26 -13.40
CA ILE A 580 14.41 -3.88 -13.10
C ILE A 580 15.06 -2.96 -14.14
N SER A 581 14.30 -2.06 -14.75
CA SER A 581 14.77 -1.15 -15.82
C SER A 581 14.29 0.29 -15.62
N GLY A 582 14.73 1.21 -16.48
CA GLY A 582 14.30 2.62 -16.46
C GLY A 582 15.20 3.57 -15.64
N ASN A 583 14.67 4.72 -15.23
CA ASN A 583 15.47 5.84 -14.73
C ASN A 583 15.18 6.15 -13.25
N SER A 584 15.86 5.44 -12.35
CA SER A 584 15.77 5.58 -10.89
C SER A 584 17.11 5.21 -10.23
N ASP A 585 17.41 5.81 -9.07
CA ASP A 585 18.30 5.19 -8.08
C ASP A 585 17.51 4.08 -7.36
N VAL A 586 18.13 2.95 -7.04
CA VAL A 586 17.45 1.79 -6.43
C VAL A 586 18.05 1.51 -5.05
N ASP A 587 17.21 1.55 -4.02
CA ASP A 587 17.59 1.15 -2.67
C ASP A 587 17.20 -0.30 -2.41
N ILE A 588 18.19 -1.18 -2.32
CA ILE A 588 18.00 -2.55 -1.87
C ILE A 588 17.97 -2.53 -0.35
N SER A 589 16.79 -2.70 0.25
CA SER A 589 16.68 -2.74 1.72
C SER A 589 15.50 -3.55 2.25
N ASN A 590 15.70 -4.12 3.45
CA ASN A 590 14.64 -4.78 4.23
C ASN A 590 13.80 -3.78 5.05
N ASN A 591 13.88 -2.48 4.74
CA ASN A 591 13.23 -1.44 5.52
C ASN A 591 11.74 -1.31 5.16
N SER A 592 10.90 -1.83 6.06
CA SER A 592 9.55 -1.33 6.20
C SER A 592 9.26 -1.04 7.67
N SER A 593 8.67 0.12 7.96
CA SER A 593 8.20 0.47 9.30
C SER A 593 7.00 -0.44 9.65
N THR A 594 7.12 -1.49 10.46
CA THR A 594 8.10 -1.73 11.56
C THR A 594 8.70 -3.15 11.60
N GLY A 595 8.91 -3.82 10.45
CA GLY A 595 9.14 -5.27 10.34
C GLY A 595 10.42 -5.74 9.63
N GLY A 596 11.58 -5.10 9.84
CA GLY A 596 12.84 -5.54 9.22
C GLY A 596 13.26 -6.96 9.62
N GLY A 597 13.80 -7.75 8.68
CA GLY A 597 14.12 -9.17 8.87
C GLY A 597 15.09 -9.74 7.82
N ALA A 598 15.33 -11.05 7.90
CA ALA A 598 16.37 -11.77 7.13
C ALA A 598 15.97 -12.19 5.71
N GLY A 599 14.93 -11.58 5.12
CA GLY A 599 14.48 -11.90 3.77
C GLY A 599 15.51 -11.50 2.71
N SER A 600 15.92 -12.47 1.88
CA SER A 600 16.81 -12.19 0.74
C SER A 600 16.04 -11.58 -0.44
N LEU A 601 16.69 -10.72 -1.22
CA LEU A 601 16.27 -10.38 -2.58
C LEU A 601 17.09 -11.23 -3.56
N THR A 602 16.46 -11.98 -4.46
CA THR A 602 17.14 -12.67 -5.56
C THR A 602 16.85 -11.98 -6.87
N LEU A 603 17.89 -11.56 -7.61
CA LEU A 603 17.75 -11.02 -8.96
C LEU A 603 18.07 -12.10 -10.00
N THR A 604 17.05 -12.53 -10.74
CA THR A 604 17.11 -13.69 -11.67
C THR A 604 17.28 -13.31 -13.15
N GLY A 605 17.28 -12.01 -13.46
CA GLY A 605 17.53 -11.43 -14.77
C GLY A 605 18.43 -10.19 -14.69
N VAL A 606 18.97 -9.78 -15.84
CA VAL A 606 19.85 -8.60 -15.95
C VAL A 606 19.03 -7.32 -15.80
N SER A 607 19.28 -6.56 -14.74
CA SER A 607 18.68 -5.24 -14.53
C SER A 607 19.44 -4.16 -15.30
N THR A 608 18.71 -3.16 -15.79
CA THR A 608 19.22 -2.12 -16.72
C THR A 608 18.88 -0.69 -16.27
N TYR A 609 18.49 -0.49 -15.00
CA TYR A 609 18.23 0.85 -14.48
C TYR A 609 19.49 1.73 -14.45
N THR A 610 19.33 3.03 -14.71
CA THR A 610 20.48 3.93 -14.96
C THR A 610 21.12 4.53 -13.70
N GLY A 611 20.43 4.52 -12.55
CA GLY A 611 20.91 5.15 -11.31
C GLY A 611 22.06 4.41 -10.62
N ASN A 612 22.25 4.68 -9.34
CA ASN A 612 23.09 3.86 -8.46
C ASN A 612 22.25 2.88 -7.64
N THR A 613 22.91 1.92 -7.02
CA THR A 613 22.33 0.94 -6.09
C THR A 613 22.77 1.30 -4.67
N THR A 614 21.86 1.67 -3.78
CA THR A 614 22.17 1.73 -2.34
C THR A 614 21.80 0.41 -1.68
N ILE A 615 22.56 -0.01 -0.67
CA ILE A 615 22.24 -1.19 0.14
C ILE A 615 22.12 -0.76 1.60
N ASN A 616 20.93 -1.00 2.17
CA ASN A 616 20.61 -0.63 3.54
C ASN A 616 19.84 -1.77 4.25
N ALA A 617 19.87 -1.78 5.58
CA ALA A 617 18.99 -2.59 6.42
C ALA A 617 18.35 -1.69 7.50
N SER A 618 17.46 -2.24 8.33
CA SER A 618 16.75 -1.46 9.37
C SER A 618 16.73 -2.07 10.78
N THR A 619 16.96 -3.38 10.93
CA THR A 619 16.87 -4.13 12.20
C THR A 619 17.96 -5.24 12.22
N PRO A 620 18.05 -6.19 13.20
CA PRO A 620 19.30 -6.90 13.48
C PRO A 620 19.74 -7.96 12.46
N ALA A 621 18.97 -8.20 11.40
CA ALA A 621 19.20 -9.21 10.38
C ALA A 621 19.82 -8.64 9.10
N ALA A 622 20.70 -9.41 8.46
CA ALA A 622 21.35 -9.05 7.21
C ALA A 622 20.33 -8.79 6.10
N ALA A 623 20.44 -7.64 5.43
CA ALA A 623 19.83 -7.45 4.11
C ALA A 623 20.71 -8.19 3.09
N SER A 624 20.19 -9.25 2.48
CA SER A 624 20.91 -10.12 1.55
C SER A 624 20.43 -9.91 0.12
N LEU A 625 21.32 -9.51 -0.77
CA LEU A 625 21.13 -9.63 -2.22
C LEU A 625 21.81 -10.92 -2.68
N VAL A 626 21.07 -11.79 -3.35
CA VAL A 626 21.58 -13.00 -4.01
C VAL A 626 21.50 -12.81 -5.53
N LEU A 627 22.59 -13.07 -6.24
CA LEU A 627 22.55 -13.08 -7.71
C LEU A 627 22.00 -14.43 -8.20
N GLY A 628 21.06 -14.38 -9.15
CA GLY A 628 20.56 -15.54 -9.88
C GLY A 628 21.09 -15.62 -11.33
N ILE A 629 21.89 -14.64 -11.76
CA ILE A 629 22.50 -14.56 -13.09
C ILE A 629 23.73 -13.66 -13.07
N ASN A 630 24.65 -13.85 -14.03
CA ASN A 630 25.76 -12.91 -14.27
C ASN A 630 25.23 -11.51 -14.58
N ASN A 631 25.83 -10.48 -13.97
CA ASN A 631 25.43 -9.08 -14.10
C ASN A 631 23.94 -8.81 -13.82
N ALA A 632 23.39 -9.41 -12.76
CA ALA A 632 22.00 -9.16 -12.35
C ALA A 632 21.75 -7.69 -11.93
N LEU A 633 22.76 -7.00 -11.39
CA LEU A 633 22.78 -5.54 -11.23
C LEU A 633 23.32 -4.86 -12.50
N PRO A 634 22.91 -3.60 -12.81
CA PRO A 634 23.42 -2.87 -13.97
C PRO A 634 24.93 -2.61 -13.87
N THR A 635 25.69 -2.88 -14.94
CA THR A 635 27.16 -2.81 -14.91
C THR A 635 27.73 -1.42 -14.64
N ALA A 636 26.95 -0.37 -14.92
CA ALA A 636 27.29 1.04 -14.65
C ALA A 636 26.67 1.58 -13.32
N THR A 637 26.17 0.71 -12.44
CA THR A 637 25.71 1.11 -11.11
C THR A 637 26.90 1.31 -10.16
N GLY A 638 26.90 2.37 -9.37
CA GLY A 638 27.72 2.42 -8.15
C GLY A 638 27.00 1.68 -7.03
N ILE A 639 27.72 0.90 -6.21
CA ILE A 639 27.17 0.33 -4.96
C ILE A 639 27.60 1.20 -3.78
N ILE A 640 26.64 1.73 -3.03
CA ILE A 640 26.88 2.56 -1.84
C ILE A 640 26.14 1.97 -0.63
N VAL A 641 26.88 1.66 0.45
CA VAL A 641 26.33 1.15 1.71
C VAL A 641 26.17 2.27 2.75
N GLY A 642 25.20 2.19 3.65
CA GLY A 642 25.11 3.13 4.78
C GLY A 642 24.70 4.55 4.37
N THR A 643 23.72 4.66 3.47
CA THR A 643 23.08 5.94 3.12
C THR A 643 21.85 6.25 3.97
N LYS A 644 21.34 5.27 4.74
CA LYS A 644 20.21 5.41 5.67
C LYS A 644 20.59 4.93 7.08
N THR A 645 19.81 5.31 8.09
CA THR A 645 19.95 4.81 9.47
C THR A 645 19.38 3.40 9.62
N GLY A 646 19.94 2.61 10.54
CA GLY A 646 19.43 1.27 10.90
C GLY A 646 20.11 0.09 10.21
N VAL A 647 21.06 0.34 9.29
CA VAL A 647 21.82 -0.71 8.60
C VAL A 647 22.55 -1.60 9.60
N ARG A 648 22.60 -2.91 9.32
CA ARG A 648 23.47 -3.86 10.02
C ARG A 648 23.84 -5.04 9.11
N LEU A 649 25.14 -5.31 8.99
CA LEU A 649 25.76 -6.41 8.24
C LEU A 649 25.04 -6.76 6.90
N PRO A 650 24.93 -5.83 5.95
CA PRO A 650 24.38 -6.14 4.63
C PRO A 650 25.32 -7.07 3.85
N VAL A 651 24.73 -7.90 2.98
CA VAL A 651 25.45 -8.93 2.22
C VAL A 651 25.05 -8.88 0.74
N ILE A 652 26.02 -9.01 -0.15
CA ILE A 652 25.83 -9.49 -1.52
C ILE A 652 26.45 -10.88 -1.60
N ASP A 653 25.63 -11.87 -1.97
CA ASP A 653 26.10 -13.20 -2.37
C ASP A 653 26.10 -13.30 -3.89
N LEU A 654 27.30 -13.41 -4.45
CA LEU A 654 27.52 -13.62 -5.87
C LEU A 654 26.99 -14.98 -6.34
N ASN A 655 26.86 -15.96 -5.44
CA ASN A 655 26.16 -17.23 -5.69
C ASN A 655 26.57 -17.94 -6.99
N GLY A 656 27.87 -17.92 -7.32
CA GLY A 656 28.44 -18.54 -8.51
C GLY A 656 28.38 -17.70 -9.79
N TYR A 657 27.93 -16.45 -9.70
CA TYR A 657 27.79 -15.52 -10.81
C TYR A 657 28.76 -14.34 -10.72
N SER A 658 29.31 -13.93 -11.86
CA SER A 658 30.18 -12.76 -11.95
C SER A 658 29.37 -11.46 -12.13
N GLN A 659 29.85 -10.38 -11.53
CA GLN A 659 29.15 -9.08 -11.52
C GLN A 659 30.14 -7.94 -11.76
N GLN A 660 29.82 -7.08 -12.72
CA GLN A 660 30.48 -5.79 -12.94
C GLN A 660 29.68 -4.66 -12.27
N VAL A 661 30.36 -3.69 -11.68
CA VAL A 661 29.80 -2.44 -11.15
C VAL A 661 30.75 -1.28 -11.45
N ALA A 662 30.27 -0.04 -11.37
CA ALA A 662 31.11 1.14 -11.57
C ALA A 662 32.15 1.32 -10.44
N TYR A 663 31.71 1.16 -9.19
CA TYR A 663 32.54 1.26 -7.98
C TYR A 663 31.81 0.68 -6.76
N LEU A 664 32.57 0.42 -5.69
CA LEU A 664 32.06 0.22 -4.32
C LEU A 664 32.41 1.45 -3.48
N ALA A 665 31.53 1.87 -2.57
CA ALA A 665 31.79 3.01 -1.70
C ALA A 665 31.00 3.00 -0.38
N ASP A 666 31.56 3.67 0.62
CA ASP A 666 30.93 3.88 1.92
C ASP A 666 30.16 5.21 1.95
N GLY A 667 28.88 5.16 2.32
CA GLY A 667 28.05 6.33 2.58
C GLY A 667 28.37 6.99 3.93
N ALA A 668 27.83 8.19 4.15
CA ALA A 668 28.15 9.05 5.30
C ALA A 668 27.76 8.48 6.68
N LEU A 669 27.03 7.35 6.75
CA LEU A 669 26.57 6.74 8.00
C LEU A 669 27.21 5.36 8.28
N VAL A 670 28.26 4.97 7.57
CA VAL A 670 28.95 3.68 7.76
C VAL A 670 29.73 3.64 9.08
N ASP A 671 29.65 2.49 9.77
CA ASP A 671 30.46 2.11 10.92
C ASP A 671 30.68 0.59 10.91
N VAL A 672 31.43 0.05 11.88
CA VAL A 672 31.78 -1.39 11.96
C VAL A 672 30.60 -2.35 11.98
N SER A 673 29.39 -1.90 12.34
CA SER A 673 28.18 -2.74 12.30
C SER A 673 27.53 -2.79 10.91
N LYS A 674 27.97 -1.94 9.97
CA LYS A 674 27.32 -1.64 8.68
C LYS A 674 28.15 -2.01 7.45
N TYR A 675 29.40 -2.46 7.64
CA TYR A 675 30.27 -2.92 6.58
C TYR A 675 29.56 -3.95 5.68
N LEU A 676 29.55 -3.68 4.37
CA LEU A 676 28.98 -4.57 3.36
C LEU A 676 29.92 -5.75 3.14
N THR A 677 29.40 -6.97 3.22
CA THR A 677 30.13 -8.18 2.81
C THR A 677 29.74 -8.55 1.39
N ILE A 678 30.72 -8.75 0.50
CA ILE A 678 30.52 -9.39 -0.80
C ILE A 678 31.20 -10.77 -0.76
N THR A 679 30.40 -11.82 -0.90
CA THR A 679 30.81 -13.23 -0.76
C THR A 679 30.41 -14.06 -1.98
N ASN A 680 30.88 -15.30 -2.07
CA ASN A 680 30.47 -16.27 -3.08
C ASN A 680 30.14 -17.63 -2.43
N ASN A 681 28.88 -17.84 -2.02
CA ASN A 681 28.50 -19.03 -1.26
C ASN A 681 28.16 -20.26 -2.13
N ALA A 682 28.20 -20.15 -3.46
CA ALA A 682 28.12 -21.30 -4.35
C ALA A 682 29.52 -21.82 -4.73
N ALA A 683 29.65 -23.11 -5.07
CA ALA A 683 30.94 -23.73 -5.37
C ALA A 683 31.60 -23.23 -6.68
N THR A 684 30.83 -22.66 -7.62
CA THR A 684 31.36 -22.04 -8.83
C THR A 684 32.12 -20.76 -8.47
N ALA A 685 33.34 -20.57 -9.00
CA ALA A 685 34.11 -19.35 -8.75
C ALA A 685 33.47 -18.13 -9.42
N SER A 686 33.53 -16.96 -8.76
CA SER A 686 32.89 -15.71 -9.20
C SER A 686 33.90 -14.58 -9.34
N VAL A 687 33.67 -13.69 -10.32
CA VAL A 687 34.51 -12.50 -10.55
C VAL A 687 33.72 -11.23 -10.25
N LEU A 688 34.24 -10.41 -9.34
CA LEU A 688 33.75 -9.04 -9.12
C LEU A 688 34.60 -8.08 -9.96
N THR A 689 33.96 -7.33 -10.86
CA THR A 689 34.63 -6.35 -11.71
C THR A 689 34.23 -4.93 -11.33
N LEU A 690 35.20 -4.08 -11.01
CA LEU A 690 35.02 -2.66 -10.72
C LEU A 690 35.49 -1.89 -11.95
N GLY A 691 34.57 -1.24 -12.67
CA GLY A 691 34.76 -0.88 -14.08
C GLY A 691 34.31 0.52 -14.49
N GLY A 692 34.05 1.43 -13.56
CA GLY A 692 33.52 2.77 -13.85
C GLY A 692 34.57 3.81 -14.23
N ASP A 693 34.09 4.96 -14.72
CA ASP A 693 34.90 6.13 -15.05
C ASP A 693 34.78 7.26 -14.01
N THR A 694 33.63 7.37 -13.34
CA THR A 694 33.48 8.24 -12.16
C THR A 694 34.09 7.56 -10.93
N SER A 695 34.92 8.30 -10.18
CA SER A 695 35.46 7.85 -8.89
C SER A 695 34.48 8.19 -7.76
N PRO A 696 34.26 7.30 -6.78
CA PRO A 696 33.51 7.64 -5.58
C PRO A 696 34.26 8.66 -4.71
N GLY A 697 33.51 9.42 -3.91
CA GLY A 697 34.06 10.40 -2.97
C GLY A 697 34.69 9.78 -1.71
N THR A 698 34.44 8.50 -1.47
CA THR A 698 34.95 7.72 -0.33
C THR A 698 35.56 6.40 -0.79
N GLY A 699 36.31 5.74 0.09
CA GLY A 699 36.71 4.35 -0.11
C GLY A 699 35.61 3.35 0.23
N PHE A 700 35.96 2.06 0.15
CA PHE A 700 35.15 0.95 0.61
C PHE A 700 35.87 0.21 1.74
N SER A 701 35.26 0.22 2.94
CA SER A 701 35.73 -0.46 4.16
C SER A 701 35.08 -1.82 4.40
N GLY A 702 34.18 -2.24 3.51
CA GLY A 702 33.49 -3.53 3.58
C GLY A 702 34.39 -4.76 3.38
N TYR A 703 33.78 -5.93 3.55
CA TYR A 703 34.42 -7.23 3.42
C TYR A 703 34.30 -7.76 1.99
N LEU A 704 35.38 -8.36 1.47
CA LEU A 704 35.36 -9.19 0.27
C LEU A 704 35.82 -10.59 0.68
N SER A 705 35.04 -11.65 0.42
CA SER A 705 35.36 -13.00 0.91
C SER A 705 35.09 -14.11 -0.11
N ASP A 706 35.87 -15.19 -0.01
CA ASP A 706 35.39 -16.49 -0.49
C ASP A 706 34.20 -16.94 0.37
N GLY A 707 33.32 -17.76 -0.20
CA GLY A 707 32.30 -18.49 0.55
C GLY A 707 32.55 -19.99 0.47
N VAL A 708 31.85 -20.66 -0.44
CA VAL A 708 32.13 -22.06 -0.83
C VAL A 708 32.99 -22.11 -2.09
N GLY A 709 32.80 -21.15 -3.00
CA GLY A 709 33.61 -20.96 -4.20
C GLY A 709 34.48 -19.71 -4.07
N GLY A 710 35.58 -19.70 -4.83
CA GLY A 710 36.52 -18.58 -4.84
C GLY A 710 35.90 -17.29 -5.39
N LEU A 711 36.32 -16.16 -4.84
CA LEU A 711 36.10 -14.81 -5.35
C LEU A 711 37.41 -14.29 -5.96
N SER A 712 37.34 -13.72 -7.15
CA SER A 712 38.45 -12.96 -7.78
C SER A 712 38.03 -11.52 -8.08
N LEU A 713 38.98 -10.59 -8.04
CA LEU A 713 38.72 -9.15 -8.20
C LEU A 713 39.37 -8.61 -9.48
N VAL A 714 38.63 -7.84 -10.26
CA VAL A 714 39.13 -7.17 -11.48
C VAL A 714 38.86 -5.66 -11.40
N LYS A 715 39.87 -4.85 -11.71
CA LYS A 715 39.75 -3.38 -11.87
C LYS A 715 39.95 -2.98 -13.34
N THR A 716 38.96 -2.31 -13.89
CA THR A 716 38.89 -1.72 -15.23
C THR A 716 38.23 -0.32 -15.15
N GLY A 717 38.00 0.35 -16.28
CA GLY A 717 37.48 1.72 -16.30
C GLY A 717 38.51 2.76 -15.82
N SER A 718 38.29 4.04 -16.10
CA SER A 718 39.27 5.09 -15.79
C SER A 718 39.30 5.53 -14.31
N ASN A 719 38.33 5.12 -13.48
CA ASN A 719 38.20 5.63 -12.12
C ASN A 719 39.30 5.16 -11.14
N THR A 720 39.36 5.84 -10.00
CA THR A 720 40.04 5.38 -8.79
C THR A 720 39.06 4.67 -7.86
N GLN A 721 39.23 3.36 -7.65
CA GLN A 721 38.62 2.66 -6.52
C GLN A 721 39.58 2.74 -5.35
N THR A 722 39.11 3.15 -4.17
CA THR A 722 39.86 2.99 -2.91
C THR A 722 39.27 1.84 -2.09
N LEU A 723 40.12 0.94 -1.60
CA LEU A 723 39.76 -0.12 -0.65
C LEU A 723 40.52 0.08 0.67
N SER A 724 39.80 -0.02 1.79
CA SER A 724 40.33 0.04 3.16
C SER A 724 39.86 -1.12 4.05
N GLY A 725 38.95 -1.95 3.55
CA GLY A 725 38.35 -3.05 4.27
C GLY A 725 39.19 -4.32 4.31
N PHE A 726 38.55 -5.43 4.70
CA PHE A 726 39.20 -6.73 4.86
C PHE A 726 38.87 -7.63 3.67
N GLY A 727 39.90 -8.10 2.97
CA GLY A 727 39.80 -9.22 2.04
C GLY A 727 40.09 -10.54 2.78
N ALA A 728 39.26 -11.53 2.48
CA ALA A 728 39.33 -12.92 2.92
C ALA A 728 38.98 -13.86 1.75
N PHE A 729 39.53 -13.54 0.57
CA PHE A 729 39.39 -14.33 -0.66
C PHE A 729 40.76 -14.79 -1.17
N ASN A 730 40.82 -15.97 -1.78
CA ASN A 730 42.06 -16.58 -2.27
C ASN A 730 42.24 -16.47 -3.79
N GLY A 731 41.22 -15.99 -4.52
CA GLY A 731 41.35 -15.69 -5.94
C GLY A 731 42.26 -14.49 -6.22
N GLY A 732 42.78 -14.42 -7.45
CA GLY A 732 43.71 -13.37 -7.86
C GLY A 732 43.04 -12.00 -8.02
N VAL A 733 43.85 -10.95 -7.96
CA VAL A 733 43.45 -9.58 -8.30
C VAL A 733 44.06 -9.19 -9.65
N THR A 734 43.27 -8.65 -10.57
CA THR A 734 43.74 -8.14 -11.87
C THR A 734 43.44 -6.65 -12.01
N VAL A 735 44.45 -5.83 -12.27
CA VAL A 735 44.31 -4.37 -12.44
C VAL A 735 44.71 -3.99 -13.87
N ASN A 736 43.70 -3.79 -14.73
CA ASN A 736 43.86 -3.57 -16.17
C ASN A 736 43.55 -2.13 -16.63
N GLY A 737 42.90 -1.31 -15.80
CA GLY A 737 42.58 0.08 -16.13
C GLY A 737 42.24 0.95 -14.92
N GLY A 738 42.68 2.21 -14.94
CA GLY A 738 42.48 3.16 -13.84
C GLY A 738 43.26 2.76 -12.58
N VAL A 739 42.87 3.31 -11.43
CA VAL A 739 43.62 3.12 -10.17
C VAL A 739 42.86 2.21 -9.21
N LEU A 740 43.51 1.15 -8.73
CA LEU A 740 43.11 0.44 -7.50
C LEU A 740 44.01 0.92 -6.36
N LYS A 741 43.46 1.73 -5.46
CA LYS A 741 44.16 2.28 -4.30
C LYS A 741 43.86 1.45 -3.06
N VAL A 742 44.89 0.98 -2.38
CA VAL A 742 44.77 0.25 -1.10
C VAL A 742 45.32 1.11 0.02
N VAL A 743 44.51 1.33 1.05
CA VAL A 743 44.90 2.02 2.29
C VAL A 743 44.69 1.09 3.49
N ALA A 744 45.28 1.44 4.63
CA ALA A 744 45.05 0.71 5.88
C ALA A 744 43.58 0.80 6.32
N ALA A 745 43.12 -0.20 7.07
CA ALA A 745 41.88 -0.07 7.83
C ALA A 745 42.07 0.93 8.98
N ALA A 746 40.96 1.42 9.54
CA ALA A 746 41.03 2.31 10.69
C ALA A 746 41.79 1.63 11.85
N ASN A 747 42.83 2.30 12.35
CA ASN A 747 43.74 1.83 13.41
C ASN A 747 44.63 0.62 13.05
N THR A 748 44.88 0.31 11.77
CA THR A 748 45.88 -0.68 11.34
C THR A 748 47.05 -0.03 10.58
N THR A 749 48.16 -0.77 10.44
CA THR A 749 49.32 -0.41 9.59
C THR A 749 49.40 -1.23 8.29
N SER A 750 48.57 -2.28 8.20
CA SER A 750 48.46 -3.21 7.06
C SER A 750 47.01 -3.32 6.60
N SER A 751 46.81 -3.78 5.37
CA SER A 751 45.50 -4.07 4.79
C SER A 751 45.48 -5.44 4.13
N SER A 752 44.39 -6.19 4.32
CA SER A 752 44.13 -7.45 3.59
C SER A 752 43.16 -7.27 2.43
N ALA A 753 42.82 -6.03 2.03
CA ALA A 753 41.75 -5.74 1.07
C ALA A 753 41.86 -6.45 -0.30
N LEU A 754 43.05 -6.94 -0.66
CA LEU A 754 43.33 -7.69 -1.89
C LEU A 754 43.25 -9.23 -1.73
N GLY A 755 42.80 -9.71 -0.56
CA GLY A 755 42.79 -11.14 -0.24
C GLY A 755 44.20 -11.70 -0.05
N THR A 756 44.35 -13.01 -0.25
CA THR A 756 45.64 -13.73 -0.19
C THR A 756 46.22 -14.04 -1.57
N GLY A 757 45.42 -13.92 -2.63
CA GLY A 757 45.84 -14.21 -4.00
C GLY A 757 46.87 -13.22 -4.56
N GLY A 758 47.59 -13.64 -5.60
CA GLY A 758 48.55 -12.78 -6.30
C GLY A 758 47.86 -11.65 -7.09
N VAL A 759 48.58 -10.54 -7.28
CA VAL A 759 48.09 -9.35 -7.99
C VAL A 759 48.77 -9.20 -9.35
N VAL A 760 48.00 -9.19 -10.43
CA VAL A 760 48.50 -8.92 -11.79
C VAL A 760 48.09 -7.50 -12.20
N ILE A 761 49.06 -6.69 -12.62
CA ILE A 761 48.85 -5.31 -13.07
C ILE A 761 49.28 -5.21 -14.54
N GLY A 762 48.48 -4.57 -15.40
CA GLY A 762 48.81 -4.42 -16.82
C GLY A 762 47.88 -3.45 -17.55
N GLY A 763 48.01 -3.36 -18.87
CA GLY A 763 47.12 -2.53 -19.69
C GLY A 763 47.32 -1.04 -19.42
N THR A 764 46.31 -0.38 -18.85
CA THR A 764 46.41 0.99 -18.30
C THR A 764 46.12 1.03 -16.79
N GLY A 765 46.30 -0.12 -16.12
CA GLY A 765 46.01 -0.29 -14.71
C GLY A 765 47.15 0.15 -13.79
N GLN A 766 46.79 0.78 -12.68
CA GLN A 766 47.69 1.17 -11.61
C GLN A 766 47.22 0.59 -10.27
N LEU A 767 48.09 -0.15 -9.57
CA LEU A 767 47.91 -0.39 -8.14
C LEU A 767 48.63 0.72 -7.37
N PHE A 768 47.91 1.41 -6.48
CA PHE A 768 48.49 2.38 -5.54
C PHE A 768 48.45 1.80 -4.13
N VAL A 769 49.61 1.41 -3.59
CA VAL A 769 49.74 0.79 -2.27
C VAL A 769 50.16 1.85 -1.25
N ALA A 770 49.27 2.17 -0.31
CA ALA A 770 49.47 3.21 0.72
C ALA A 770 49.58 2.66 2.16
N THR A 771 49.92 1.37 2.28
CA THR A 771 49.91 0.57 3.52
C THR A 771 50.71 -0.71 3.28
N THR A 772 50.92 -1.56 4.29
CA THR A 772 51.48 -2.89 4.06
C THR A 772 50.43 -3.85 3.51
N ILE A 773 50.71 -4.48 2.37
CA ILE A 773 50.02 -5.68 1.86
C ILE A 773 51.00 -6.85 1.80
N THR A 774 50.50 -8.08 1.84
CA THR A 774 51.32 -9.31 1.82
C THR A 774 51.30 -10.04 0.47
N ASN A 775 50.49 -9.59 -0.48
CA ASN A 775 50.33 -10.23 -1.78
C ASN A 775 51.60 -10.11 -2.63
N ASP A 776 51.93 -11.16 -3.38
CA ASP A 776 52.93 -11.12 -4.45
C ASP A 776 52.34 -10.47 -5.71
N LEU A 777 53.17 -9.74 -6.47
CA LEU A 777 52.74 -8.91 -7.60
C LEU A 777 53.50 -9.20 -8.90
N ILE A 778 52.77 -9.14 -10.01
CA ILE A 778 53.31 -9.20 -11.37
C ILE A 778 52.93 -7.91 -12.10
N VAL A 779 53.93 -7.10 -12.46
CA VAL A 779 53.76 -5.84 -13.19
C VAL A 779 54.06 -6.07 -14.67
N ASN A 780 53.02 -6.31 -15.46
CA ASN A 780 53.09 -6.53 -16.91
C ASN A 780 53.10 -5.21 -17.70
N ALA A 781 53.31 -5.32 -19.01
CA ALA A 781 53.35 -4.20 -19.95
C ALA A 781 52.23 -3.18 -19.74
N GLY A 782 52.60 -1.91 -19.61
CA GLY A 782 51.69 -0.77 -19.37
C GLY A 782 51.17 -0.64 -17.93
N GLY A 783 51.31 -1.69 -17.10
CA GLY A 783 50.91 -1.67 -15.70
C GLY A 783 51.84 -0.81 -14.82
N ARG A 784 51.27 -0.13 -13.83
CA ARG A 784 52.01 0.60 -12.78
C ARG A 784 51.79 -0.01 -11.40
N LEU A 785 52.87 -0.40 -10.72
CA LEU A 785 52.88 -0.49 -9.26
C LEU A 785 53.43 0.83 -8.70
N ALA A 786 52.66 1.47 -7.82
CA ALA A 786 52.96 2.77 -7.25
C ALA A 786 52.61 2.87 -5.76
N GLY A 787 53.13 3.89 -5.08
CA GLY A 787 52.67 4.29 -3.75
C GLY A 787 53.80 4.55 -2.75
N ASN A 788 53.50 4.35 -1.48
CA ASN A 788 54.39 4.57 -0.33
C ASN A 788 54.27 3.49 0.75
N GLY A 789 53.55 2.40 0.47
CA GLY A 789 53.39 1.25 1.35
C GLY A 789 54.40 0.14 1.10
N ALA A 790 54.10 -1.03 1.66
CA ALA A 790 54.92 -2.24 1.54
C ALA A 790 54.14 -3.39 0.86
N THR A 791 54.86 -4.31 0.21
CA THR A 791 54.29 -5.38 -0.63
C THR A 791 54.94 -6.74 -0.37
N GLY A 792 54.41 -7.83 -0.96
CA GLY A 792 55.10 -9.13 -1.04
C GLY A 792 56.27 -9.11 -2.04
N ALA A 793 56.49 -10.22 -2.75
CA ALA A 793 57.45 -10.28 -3.85
C ALA A 793 56.92 -9.53 -5.09
N VAL A 794 57.82 -8.97 -5.91
CA VAL A 794 57.44 -8.17 -7.09
C VAL A 794 58.22 -8.63 -8.30
N THR A 795 57.54 -9.18 -9.31
CA THR A 795 58.11 -9.41 -10.64
C THR A 795 57.72 -8.27 -11.55
N VAL A 796 58.69 -7.51 -12.07
CA VAL A 796 58.47 -6.51 -13.12
C VAL A 796 58.84 -7.13 -14.47
N ASN A 797 57.92 -7.03 -15.43
CA ASN A 797 58.10 -7.51 -16.80
C ASN A 797 58.33 -6.33 -17.76
N SER A 798 58.66 -6.65 -19.02
CA SER A 798 58.97 -5.64 -20.04
C SER A 798 57.88 -4.56 -20.17
N THR A 799 58.28 -3.29 -20.06
CA THR A 799 57.43 -2.08 -20.01
C THR A 799 56.43 -2.01 -18.85
N GLY A 800 56.51 -2.91 -17.87
CA GLY A 800 55.91 -2.73 -16.56
C GLY A 800 56.68 -1.68 -15.76
N VAL A 801 55.96 -0.85 -15.00
CA VAL A 801 56.54 0.31 -14.28
C VAL A 801 56.42 0.14 -12.78
N LEU A 802 57.56 0.16 -12.10
CA LEU A 802 57.68 0.30 -10.65
C LEU A 802 57.98 1.77 -10.32
N ALA A 803 57.14 2.41 -9.52
CA ALA A 803 57.29 3.81 -9.15
C ALA A 803 57.02 4.01 -7.65
N ALA A 804 57.56 5.09 -7.07
CA ALA A 804 57.01 5.63 -5.82
C ALA A 804 55.72 6.43 -6.12
N ALA A 805 55.24 7.22 -5.15
CA ALA A 805 53.95 7.91 -5.18
C ALA A 805 53.73 8.91 -6.35
N THR A 806 52.51 9.43 -6.48
CA THR A 806 52.02 10.18 -7.64
C THR A 806 52.63 11.57 -7.83
N THR A 807 53.17 12.20 -6.78
CA THR A 807 53.77 13.55 -6.83
C THR A 807 55.00 13.61 -5.90
N PRO A 808 56.11 14.23 -6.29
CA PRO A 808 57.19 14.57 -5.36
C PRO A 808 56.80 15.78 -4.51
N GLY A 809 56.85 15.62 -3.17
CA GLY A 809 56.14 16.50 -2.23
C GLY A 809 54.59 16.46 -2.40
N LEU A 810 53.78 16.84 -1.42
CA LEU A 810 54.03 17.22 -0.03
C LEU A 810 53.26 16.23 0.88
N LEU A 811 53.99 15.39 1.63
CA LEU A 811 53.48 14.38 2.58
C LEU A 811 52.63 13.23 1.93
N ASN A 812 52.87 11.94 2.16
CA ASN A 812 53.72 11.27 3.15
C ASN A 812 54.76 10.35 2.47
N ALA A 813 55.95 10.23 3.05
CA ALA A 813 57.19 9.85 2.36
C ALA A 813 57.10 8.57 1.53
N ALA A 814 57.48 8.65 0.25
CA ALA A 814 57.25 7.59 -0.72
C ALA A 814 58.48 6.69 -0.95
N THR A 815 58.62 5.69 -0.07
CA THR A 815 59.48 4.54 -0.30
C THR A 815 58.61 3.33 -0.62
N LEU A 816 58.55 2.89 -1.88
CA LEU A 816 57.92 1.61 -2.19
C LEU A 816 58.81 0.49 -1.65
N THR A 817 58.27 -0.27 -0.69
CA THR A 817 59.02 -1.29 0.05
C THR A 817 58.55 -2.70 -0.36
N THR A 818 59.47 -3.60 -0.68
CA THR A 818 59.13 -5.01 -0.94
C THR A 818 59.60 -5.88 0.22
N ASN A 819 58.65 -6.49 0.92
CA ASN A 819 58.92 -7.48 1.97
C ASN A 819 59.20 -8.87 1.37
N GLY A 820 58.95 -9.05 0.07
CA GLY A 820 59.49 -10.15 -0.74
C GLY A 820 60.66 -9.71 -1.63
N LEU A 821 61.22 -10.67 -2.35
CA LEU A 821 62.22 -10.45 -3.40
C LEU A 821 61.62 -9.63 -4.55
N THR A 822 62.35 -8.67 -5.09
CA THR A 822 61.98 -8.00 -6.35
C THR A 822 62.82 -8.55 -7.50
N THR A 823 62.19 -9.06 -8.55
CA THR A 823 62.86 -9.49 -9.79
C THR A 823 62.56 -8.50 -10.93
N LEU A 824 63.60 -8.01 -11.60
CA LEU A 824 63.48 -7.15 -12.79
C LEU A 824 63.86 -7.93 -14.05
N ASN A 825 62.92 -8.04 -14.99
CA ASN A 825 63.16 -8.65 -16.30
C ASN A 825 63.51 -7.59 -17.36
N SER A 826 64.06 -8.02 -18.51
CA SER A 826 64.43 -7.12 -19.62
C SER A 826 63.29 -6.17 -20.01
N GLY A 827 63.58 -4.87 -20.11
CA GLY A 827 62.61 -3.82 -20.40
C GLY A 827 61.77 -3.31 -19.21
N SER A 828 61.97 -3.83 -17.99
CA SER A 828 61.34 -3.28 -16.78
C SER A 828 61.69 -1.80 -16.57
N VAL A 829 60.77 -1.01 -16.01
CA VAL A 829 61.02 0.41 -15.72
C VAL A 829 60.98 0.69 -14.21
N LEU A 830 62.07 1.24 -13.67
CA LEU A 830 62.09 1.93 -12.38
C LEU A 830 61.87 3.43 -12.65
N GLU A 831 60.78 4.00 -12.15
CA GLU A 831 60.47 5.43 -12.32
C GLU A 831 60.81 6.22 -11.06
N TRP A 832 61.85 7.04 -11.17
CA TRP A 832 62.40 7.87 -10.12
C TRP A 832 62.10 9.34 -10.39
N LYS A 833 61.37 9.97 -9.47
CA LYS A 833 60.91 11.35 -9.59
C LYS A 833 61.68 12.29 -8.65
N VAL A 834 61.85 13.54 -9.06
CA VAL A 834 62.50 14.60 -8.26
C VAL A 834 61.81 15.95 -8.46
N ASN A 835 61.38 16.60 -7.37
CA ASN A 835 61.09 18.04 -7.37
C ASN A 835 62.31 18.82 -6.85
N ASP A 836 62.89 18.39 -5.73
CA ASP A 836 63.95 19.08 -5.00
C ASP A 836 65.18 18.16 -4.84
N ALA A 837 66.20 18.41 -5.66
CA ALA A 837 67.48 17.70 -5.65
C ALA A 837 68.40 18.04 -4.44
N ALA A 838 67.99 18.94 -3.55
CA ALA A 838 68.62 19.18 -2.25
C ALA A 838 67.78 18.66 -1.07
N GLY A 839 66.56 18.20 -1.32
CA GLY A 839 65.66 17.62 -0.33
C GLY A 839 66.04 16.19 0.08
N LEU A 840 65.38 15.68 1.13
CA LEU A 840 65.58 14.32 1.63
C LEU A 840 64.89 13.28 0.74
N ALA A 841 65.38 12.04 0.76
CA ALA A 841 64.73 10.90 0.13
C ALA A 841 63.28 10.73 0.66
N GLY A 842 62.35 10.46 -0.25
CA GLY A 842 60.90 10.42 0.02
C GLY A 842 60.24 11.80 0.19
N ILE A 843 60.99 12.91 0.15
CA ILE A 843 60.47 14.29 0.32
C ILE A 843 60.78 15.17 -0.90
N GLY A 844 62.04 15.22 -1.33
CA GLY A 844 62.48 15.96 -2.54
C GLY A 844 62.74 15.07 -3.76
N TYR A 845 62.98 13.77 -3.53
CA TYR A 845 63.17 12.76 -4.57
C TYR A 845 62.70 11.38 -4.11
N ASP A 846 62.30 10.52 -5.05
CA ASP A 846 61.81 9.16 -4.78
C ASP A 846 62.92 8.22 -4.24
N THR A 847 62.55 7.15 -3.54
CA THR A 847 63.49 6.07 -3.23
C THR A 847 62.77 4.72 -3.14
N PHE A 848 63.51 3.61 -3.28
CA PHE A 848 62.97 2.25 -3.20
C PHE A 848 63.60 1.48 -2.04
N ALA A 849 62.92 0.45 -1.53
CA ALA A 849 63.48 -0.46 -0.52
C ALA A 849 63.18 -1.92 -0.87
N PHE A 850 64.21 -2.65 -1.28
CA PHE A 850 64.12 -4.06 -1.66
C PHE A 850 64.55 -4.95 -0.48
N GLY A 851 63.59 -5.25 0.40
CA GLY A 851 63.81 -5.72 1.77
C GLY A 851 64.40 -7.13 1.89
N LEU A 852 64.14 -8.02 0.92
CA LEU A 852 64.83 -9.31 0.79
C LEU A 852 65.87 -9.33 -0.34
N GLY A 853 66.11 -8.18 -0.98
CA GLY A 853 67.05 -8.01 -2.08
C GLY A 853 66.39 -7.78 -3.45
N LEU A 854 67.26 -7.54 -4.43
CA LEU A 854 66.91 -7.23 -5.82
C LEU A 854 67.55 -8.25 -6.76
N ASP A 855 66.73 -9.00 -7.47
CA ASP A 855 67.15 -9.98 -8.47
C ASP A 855 67.22 -9.34 -9.86
N LEU A 856 68.43 -9.33 -10.41
CA LEU A 856 68.80 -8.82 -11.73
C LEU A 856 69.30 -9.95 -12.64
N SER A 857 69.14 -11.22 -12.25
CA SER A 857 69.70 -12.38 -12.97
C SER A 857 69.16 -12.55 -14.40
N ASN A 858 67.98 -11.99 -14.69
CA ASN A 858 67.34 -11.98 -16.00
C ASN A 858 67.76 -10.78 -16.90
N LEU A 859 68.72 -9.96 -16.48
CA LEU A 859 69.25 -8.82 -17.23
C LEU A 859 70.61 -9.11 -17.88
N SER A 860 70.98 -8.32 -18.88
CA SER A 860 72.34 -8.29 -19.45
C SER A 860 72.64 -6.95 -20.12
N ALA A 861 73.88 -6.75 -20.56
CA ALA A 861 74.28 -5.56 -21.33
C ALA A 861 73.46 -5.32 -22.61
N ALA A 862 72.81 -6.37 -23.16
CA ALA A 862 71.89 -6.26 -24.30
C ALA A 862 70.41 -6.25 -23.88
N ASN A 863 70.08 -6.77 -22.70
CA ASN A 863 68.73 -6.94 -22.16
C ASN A 863 68.61 -6.18 -20.83
N LYS A 864 68.49 -4.85 -20.93
CA LYS A 864 68.57 -3.93 -19.79
C LYS A 864 67.20 -3.64 -19.16
N ALA A 865 67.20 -3.30 -17.88
CA ALA A 865 66.11 -2.53 -17.26
C ALA A 865 66.30 -1.02 -17.55
N THR A 866 65.29 -0.21 -17.31
CA THR A 866 65.32 1.25 -17.54
C THR A 866 65.07 2.00 -16.23
N ILE A 867 65.87 3.03 -15.95
CA ILE A 867 65.56 4.04 -14.94
C ILE A 867 65.00 5.26 -15.66
N ARG A 868 63.71 5.53 -15.48
CA ARG A 868 63.09 6.78 -15.93
C ARG A 868 63.33 7.84 -14.88
N VAL A 869 63.94 8.95 -15.28
CA VAL A 869 64.13 10.15 -14.46
C VAL A 869 63.05 11.15 -14.84
N VAL A 870 62.26 11.60 -13.86
CA VAL A 870 61.16 12.56 -14.06
C VAL A 870 61.36 13.76 -13.13
N SER A 871 61.33 14.97 -13.66
CA SER A 871 61.40 16.19 -12.85
C SER A 871 60.04 16.87 -12.71
N PHE A 872 59.80 17.51 -11.57
CA PHE A 872 58.55 18.21 -11.24
C PHE A 872 58.82 19.65 -10.82
N ALA A 873 57.96 20.58 -11.24
CA ALA A 873 58.17 22.01 -11.04
C ALA A 873 57.85 22.51 -9.63
N ASN A 874 56.96 21.83 -8.90
CA ASN A 874 56.54 22.20 -7.55
C ASN A 874 56.25 20.96 -6.71
N ALA A 875 56.26 21.11 -5.39
CA ALA A 875 55.76 20.08 -4.47
C ALA A 875 54.25 19.87 -4.69
N GLY A 876 53.83 18.63 -4.93
CA GLY A 876 52.43 18.30 -5.18
C GLY A 876 51.94 18.49 -6.63
N ASP A 877 52.83 18.84 -7.56
CA ASP A 877 52.52 18.84 -8.99
C ASP A 877 52.44 17.40 -9.53
N ALA A 878 51.49 17.15 -10.43
CA ALA A 878 51.32 15.88 -11.14
C ALA A 878 51.79 15.94 -12.61
N VAL A 879 52.27 17.10 -13.06
CA VAL A 879 52.81 17.34 -14.40
C VAL A 879 54.34 17.44 -14.34
N PHE A 880 55.01 16.92 -15.37
CA PHE A 880 56.46 17.06 -15.51
C PHE A 880 56.86 18.53 -15.70
N GLY A 881 58.00 18.94 -15.14
CA GLY A 881 58.48 20.33 -15.22
C GLY A 881 59.89 20.51 -14.70
N ASN A 882 60.42 21.74 -14.78
CA ASN A 882 61.79 22.08 -14.39
C ASN A 882 61.99 21.89 -12.87
N SER A 883 62.90 21.00 -12.44
CA SER A 883 63.16 20.80 -11.00
C SER A 883 63.66 22.09 -10.34
N THR A 884 63.12 22.44 -9.17
CA THR A 884 63.39 23.70 -8.47
C THR A 884 64.84 23.86 -8.00
N ALA A 885 65.54 22.75 -7.74
CA ALA A 885 66.88 22.72 -7.13
C ALA A 885 67.92 21.89 -7.90
N PHE A 886 67.55 21.30 -9.04
CA PHE A 886 68.47 20.56 -9.92
C PHE A 886 69.02 21.48 -11.02
N ALA A 887 70.01 22.29 -10.66
CA ALA A 887 70.73 23.13 -11.62
C ALA A 887 71.65 22.30 -12.53
N ASN A 888 71.68 22.65 -13.82
CA ASN A 888 72.64 22.09 -14.77
C ASN A 888 74.08 22.41 -14.33
N GLY A 889 75.02 21.48 -14.49
CA GLY A 889 76.42 21.65 -14.10
C GLY A 889 76.73 21.47 -12.60
N GLN A 890 75.76 21.10 -11.76
CA GLN A 890 76.00 20.70 -10.36
C GLN A 890 75.95 19.18 -10.21
N ALA A 891 77.07 18.55 -9.88
CA ALA A 891 77.12 17.10 -9.64
C ALA A 891 76.29 16.71 -8.40
N ARG A 892 75.57 15.58 -8.48
CA ARG A 892 74.66 15.08 -7.44
C ARG A 892 74.74 13.55 -7.34
N THR A 893 74.51 13.02 -6.14
CA THR A 893 74.34 11.58 -5.89
C THR A 893 73.12 11.37 -5.00
N PHE A 894 72.25 10.44 -5.39
CA PHE A 894 70.98 10.14 -4.73
C PHE A 894 70.93 8.66 -4.33
N THR A 895 70.33 8.34 -3.18
CA THR A 895 70.02 6.94 -2.83
C THR A 895 68.78 6.49 -3.60
N LEU A 896 68.99 5.84 -4.76
CA LEU A 896 67.92 5.34 -5.60
C LEU A 896 67.17 4.20 -4.88
N ALA A 897 67.90 3.26 -4.29
CA ALA A 897 67.30 2.15 -3.55
C ALA A 897 68.17 1.67 -2.39
N ASN A 898 67.53 1.27 -1.29
CA ASN A 898 68.16 0.43 -0.26
C ASN A 898 67.92 -1.04 -0.62
N VAL A 899 68.94 -1.89 -0.45
CA VAL A 899 68.93 -3.31 -0.89
C VAL A 899 69.53 -4.19 0.19
N ALA A 900 68.83 -5.26 0.58
CA ALA A 900 69.41 -6.27 1.49
C ALA A 900 70.44 -7.18 0.79
N SER A 901 70.31 -7.36 -0.53
CA SER A 901 71.25 -8.06 -1.40
C SER A 901 70.95 -7.73 -2.87
N ILE A 902 71.85 -8.08 -3.80
CA ILE A 902 71.58 -8.07 -5.23
C ILE A 902 72.03 -9.41 -5.85
N THR A 903 71.12 -10.09 -6.57
CA THR A 903 71.47 -11.23 -7.42
C THR A 903 71.91 -10.72 -8.79
N MET A 904 73.22 -10.66 -9.02
CA MET A 904 73.79 -10.27 -10.32
C MET A 904 73.67 -11.40 -11.35
N PRO A 905 73.47 -11.09 -12.64
CA PRO A 905 73.56 -12.07 -13.72
C PRO A 905 75.02 -12.50 -13.91
N GLY A 906 75.25 -13.81 -14.07
CA GLY A 906 76.59 -14.42 -14.09
C GLY A 906 77.53 -14.04 -15.25
N ALA A 907 77.16 -13.04 -16.06
CA ALA A 907 77.95 -12.51 -17.18
C ALA A 907 78.56 -11.12 -16.92
N THR A 908 78.11 -10.39 -15.88
CA THR A 908 78.55 -9.00 -15.61
C THR A 908 78.58 -8.68 -14.12
N ASN A 909 79.70 -8.15 -13.62
CA ASN A 909 79.85 -7.75 -12.21
C ASN A 909 79.49 -6.27 -11.93
N ASN A 910 79.15 -5.48 -12.97
CA ASN A 910 78.87 -4.05 -12.85
C ASN A 910 77.38 -3.78 -13.08
N ILE A 911 76.74 -3.13 -12.10
CA ILE A 911 75.31 -2.80 -12.15
C ILE A 911 74.96 -1.79 -13.26
N THR A 912 75.87 -0.87 -13.60
CA THR A 912 75.62 0.13 -14.67
C THR A 912 75.37 -0.52 -16.04
N ASP A 913 75.98 -1.68 -16.31
CA ASP A 913 75.79 -2.39 -17.58
C ASP A 913 74.38 -2.97 -17.73
N LEU A 914 73.62 -3.12 -16.64
CA LEU A 914 72.27 -3.72 -16.63
C LEU A 914 71.14 -2.70 -16.80
N PHE A 915 71.44 -1.41 -16.76
CA PHE A 915 70.46 -0.33 -16.86
C PHE A 915 70.66 0.58 -18.08
N ALA A 916 69.56 1.16 -18.55
CA ALA A 916 69.48 2.30 -19.45
C ALA A 916 68.72 3.45 -18.75
N TYR A 917 68.82 4.67 -19.28
CA TYR A 917 68.11 5.83 -18.73
C TYR A 917 67.06 6.37 -19.71
N ASP A 918 65.87 6.64 -19.20
CA ASP A 918 64.83 7.42 -19.87
C ASP A 918 64.79 8.82 -19.24
N LEU A 919 65.35 9.79 -19.95
CA LEU A 919 65.42 11.19 -19.51
C LEU A 919 64.37 12.07 -20.21
N THR A 920 63.38 11.48 -20.91
CA THR A 920 62.41 12.23 -21.74
C THR A 920 61.58 13.23 -20.92
N GLN A 921 61.32 12.92 -19.65
CA GLN A 921 60.55 13.73 -18.71
C GLN A 921 61.42 14.43 -17.64
N PHE A 922 62.75 14.45 -17.79
CA PHE A 922 63.65 15.20 -16.92
C PHE A 922 64.06 16.55 -17.51
N ARG A 923 64.03 17.61 -16.70
CA ARG A 923 64.46 18.98 -16.99
C ARG A 923 65.17 19.56 -15.77
N PHE A 924 66.34 20.16 -15.99
CA PHE A 924 67.00 20.99 -14.99
C PHE A 924 66.18 22.26 -14.69
N THR A 925 66.57 23.03 -13.68
CA THR A 925 65.92 24.29 -13.29
C THR A 925 65.81 25.30 -14.43
N ASP A 926 66.80 25.34 -15.33
CA ASP A 926 66.83 26.20 -16.53
C ASP A 926 65.97 25.69 -17.70
N GLY A 927 65.35 24.52 -17.58
CA GLY A 927 64.54 23.88 -18.63
C GLY A 927 65.34 23.08 -19.67
N THR A 928 66.67 22.99 -19.54
CA THR A 928 67.49 22.11 -20.38
C THR A 928 67.31 20.64 -19.98
N GLN A 929 67.54 19.73 -20.93
CA GLN A 929 67.48 18.27 -20.72
C GLN A 929 68.90 17.73 -20.48
N SER A 930 69.04 16.72 -19.62
CA SER A 930 70.33 16.04 -19.41
C SER A 930 70.65 15.08 -20.54
N GLU A 931 71.93 15.00 -20.89
CA GLU A 931 72.49 13.90 -21.68
C GLU A 931 72.55 12.61 -20.86
N LEU A 932 72.51 11.46 -21.56
CA LEU A 932 72.56 10.11 -20.97
C LEU A 932 73.92 9.79 -20.32
N ALA A 933 75.02 10.24 -20.92
CA ALA A 933 76.38 9.92 -20.49
C ALA A 933 76.74 10.47 -19.10
N ASN A 934 75.97 11.45 -18.61
CA ASN A 934 76.17 12.09 -17.32
C ASN A 934 75.55 11.29 -16.15
N TRP A 935 74.78 10.23 -16.41
CA TRP A 935 74.13 9.42 -15.36
C TRP A 935 74.82 8.07 -15.16
N SER A 936 75.11 7.72 -13.91
CA SER A 936 75.77 6.46 -13.53
C SER A 936 75.15 5.82 -12.29
N LEU A 937 75.39 4.51 -12.11
CA LEU A 937 74.92 3.73 -10.98
C LEU A 937 76.09 3.07 -10.25
N ALA A 938 76.06 3.12 -8.92
CA ALA A 938 76.97 2.35 -8.08
C ALA A 938 76.19 1.58 -7.02
N TYR A 939 76.69 0.39 -6.69
CA TYR A 939 76.20 -0.45 -5.59
C TYR A 939 77.35 -0.66 -4.61
N ASP A 940 77.13 -0.32 -3.33
CA ASP A 940 78.17 -0.34 -2.28
C ASP A 940 78.11 -1.57 -1.36
N GLY A 941 77.09 -2.41 -1.51
CA GLY A 941 76.80 -3.55 -0.63
C GLY A 941 75.51 -3.40 0.20
N ALA A 942 74.93 -2.19 0.28
CA ALA A 942 73.69 -1.92 1.03
C ALA A 942 72.73 -0.95 0.32
N ALA A 943 73.23 -0.11 -0.59
CA ALA A 943 72.46 0.86 -1.37
C ALA A 943 72.86 0.87 -2.85
N ILE A 944 71.87 1.11 -3.71
CA ILE A 944 72.06 1.53 -5.09
C ILE A 944 71.99 3.06 -5.11
N THR A 945 73.07 3.69 -5.55
CA THR A 945 73.14 5.13 -5.75
C THR A 945 73.01 5.48 -7.23
N LEU A 946 72.25 6.53 -7.52
CA LEU A 946 72.12 7.14 -8.84
C LEU A 946 72.88 8.47 -8.80
N ALA A 947 73.90 8.62 -9.64
CA ALA A 947 74.72 9.82 -9.70
C ALA A 947 74.52 10.56 -11.03
N TYR A 948 74.41 11.88 -10.95
CA TYR A 948 74.59 12.79 -12.06
C TYR A 948 75.96 13.46 -11.92
N ALA A 949 76.87 13.15 -12.85
CA ALA A 949 78.08 13.92 -13.05
C ALA A 949 77.73 15.22 -13.78
N SER A 950 78.25 16.36 -13.30
CA SER A 950 78.19 17.56 -14.11
C SER A 950 79.04 17.38 -15.37
N ALA A 951 78.54 17.89 -16.50
CA ALA A 951 79.32 17.98 -17.73
C ALA A 951 80.44 19.02 -17.55
N ILE A 952 81.52 18.64 -16.86
CA ILE A 952 82.79 19.35 -16.89
C ILE A 952 83.25 19.34 -18.35
N PRO A 953 83.42 20.50 -19.01
CA PRO A 953 84.04 20.52 -20.32
C PRO A 953 85.51 20.16 -20.14
N GLU A 954 85.86 18.88 -20.32
CA GLU A 954 87.27 18.50 -20.37
C GLU A 954 87.94 19.32 -21.49
N PRO A 955 89.01 20.08 -21.20
CA PRO A 955 89.79 20.71 -22.24
C PRO A 955 90.43 19.57 -23.04
N SER A 956 89.83 19.26 -24.20
CA SER A 956 90.11 18.04 -24.98
C SER A 956 91.61 17.74 -25.05
N THR A 957 91.98 16.46 -25.00
CA THR A 957 93.37 15.96 -24.80
C THR A 957 94.43 16.61 -25.71
N TYR A 958 94.02 17.14 -26.87
CA TYR A 958 94.82 17.95 -27.78
C TYR A 958 95.40 19.24 -27.16
N GLY A 959 94.71 19.89 -26.21
CA GLY A 959 95.13 21.15 -25.60
C GLY A 959 96.37 21.00 -24.69
N LEU A 960 96.37 19.99 -23.81
CA LEU A 960 97.50 19.71 -22.91
C LEU A 960 98.75 19.22 -23.67
N GLY A 961 98.57 18.44 -24.74
CA GLY A 961 99.68 17.96 -25.57
C GLY A 961 100.49 19.08 -26.23
N LEU A 962 99.81 20.11 -26.75
CA LEU A 962 100.46 21.23 -27.45
C LEU A 962 101.21 22.19 -26.50
N GLY A 963 100.67 22.44 -25.30
CA GLY A 963 101.33 23.31 -24.30
C GLY A 963 102.69 22.77 -23.85
N CYS A 964 102.79 21.47 -23.61
CA CYS A 964 104.05 20.81 -23.24
C CYS A 964 105.08 20.83 -24.37
N LEU A 965 104.63 20.69 -25.63
CA LEU A 965 105.52 20.75 -26.80
C LEU A 965 106.12 22.16 -27.00
N ALA A 966 105.33 23.20 -26.73
CA ALA A 966 105.81 24.59 -26.80
C ALA A 966 106.91 24.89 -25.77
N LEU A 967 106.75 24.46 -24.52
CA LEU A 967 107.80 24.60 -23.50
C LEU A 967 109.06 23.81 -23.87
N ALA A 968 108.93 22.59 -24.41
CA ALA A 968 110.07 21.79 -24.85
C ALA A 968 110.87 22.49 -25.96
N PHE A 969 110.20 23.10 -26.94
CA PHE A 969 110.88 23.81 -28.04
C PHE A 969 111.63 25.07 -27.54
N VAL A 970 111.07 25.79 -26.57
CA VAL A 970 111.73 26.92 -25.90
C VAL A 970 112.94 26.47 -25.07
N ALA A 971 112.83 25.35 -24.34
CA ALA A 971 113.93 24.78 -23.56
C ALA A 971 115.11 24.33 -24.45
N VAL A 972 114.83 23.70 -25.60
CA VAL A 972 115.85 23.31 -26.58
C VAL A 972 116.53 24.54 -27.20
N ARG A 973 115.77 25.59 -27.55
CA ARG A 973 116.34 26.83 -28.11
C ARG A 973 117.26 27.55 -27.13
N ARG A 974 116.96 27.52 -25.83
CA ARG A 974 117.77 28.16 -24.77
C ARG A 974 119.09 27.41 -24.45
N ARG A 975 119.27 26.17 -24.90
CA ARG A 975 120.46 25.34 -24.59
C ARG A 975 121.58 25.37 -25.65
N ARG A 976 121.51 26.26 -26.65
CA ARG A 976 122.51 26.37 -27.75
C ARG A 976 123.26 27.70 -27.85
N GLN A 977 123.16 28.59 -26.86
CA GLN A 977 123.86 29.88 -26.84
C GLN A 977 124.55 30.16 -25.49
N SER A 978 125.66 29.48 -25.22
CA SER A 978 126.68 29.86 -24.21
C SER A 978 127.94 29.02 -24.37
N ALA A 979 128.87 29.46 -25.22
CA ALA A 979 130.22 28.92 -25.33
C ALA A 979 131.18 30.04 -25.80
N PRO A 980 131.83 30.77 -24.89
CA PRO A 980 132.88 31.74 -25.23
C PRO A 980 134.16 31.02 -25.66
N LYS A 981 134.96 31.68 -26.51
CA LYS A 981 136.36 31.28 -26.75
C LYS A 981 137.26 31.87 -25.66
N ALA A 982 138.04 31.03 -25.01
CA ALA A 982 139.42 31.28 -24.59
C ALA A 982 140.14 29.92 -24.62
#